data_AF-A0A8T2TP15-F1
#
_entry.id   AF-A0A8T2TP15-F1
#
_cell.length_a   1.000
_cell.length_b   1.000
_cell.length_c   1.000
_cell.angle_alpha   90.00
_cell.angle_beta   90.00
_cell.angle_gamma   90.00
#
_symmetry.space_group_name_H-M   'P 1'
#
loop_
_entity.id
_entity.type
_entity.pdbx_description
1 polymer ?
#
loop_
_entity_poly.entity_id
_entity_poly.type
_entity_poly.pdbx_seq_one_letter_code
_entity_poly.pdbx_strand_id
1 'polypeptide(L)'
;MYVKCGLLSKAQEALLELPVRNVATWNALIAGYTKHGFGHETFMCLEQMQEDGVSPDAITFMCCLKSCASIDAMDLGSEIHVEILRRGLLESDSLLGSSLVSMYASFGALSKAQEVFDGIPIANLDIWNALISGYVEHECGEKALYFIDEMKRKDVSPNTFTLICALKASSIMCDTCSCTIIHAEVERKGFMEENGIGCALVDIYVKCGLLEKARDVFNEILIHSTELWNACIAGYDGHVHAERVFECLHRMQLECAFADAITYLYILKACGNSGALEKGCQVHTEIVSIFSLQADALVANALLDMYACCGAIEEAQKVFENLPQRDLVSWNSMIGSYIKIDECEEALLCFESMQHAGVSPDAITFTCALKACVMIGEFSMAVDIHAEVERQGLLESDLILGNAVIDMYCKSCFPTRAKDVLKRLPRRDIFSWNGLLAGYTQDKYVNECLDCFEQMQCDGIFPDAVTFACCLKACGATQAVEKGRNMHALIEQFGWIEKDDIVGNAVIDMYAKCGYLSEAEHMFDNLLTKSTVSWNALISGYVTHFHGEDALECFEEMQNEGYIPNSVTLLCSLKACSMLSACDKGKMIHAEVERQGLLEFVGNMLVDMYGKCGLLESAHSVFERLECLDIVSCNAFIGGYAQQGEAGFVFQTLSWMIEEGLKPDLISLGNVLTACCHAGLVDEAYICFDAIVEVYGIIPATSHFTCMVDILGRAGQEDTATTLATVVPVQPDITMLSALLAACKKWSNIQLGLQIFDHLLGLDDKESSLYVCMYNIYANADIYEH
;
A
#
# COMPACT_ATOMS: atom_id res chain seq x y z
N MET A 1 -45.67 -45.30 7.59
CA MET A 1 -46.48 -44.18 7.06
C MET A 1 -46.14 -42.89 7.79
N TYR A 2 -46.30 -42.82 9.12
CA TYR A 2 -46.02 -41.61 9.91
C TYR A 2 -44.63 -40.99 9.69
N VAL A 3 -43.57 -41.80 9.62
CA VAL A 3 -42.19 -41.34 9.31
C VAL A 3 -42.09 -40.64 7.95
N LYS A 4 -42.75 -41.15 6.91
CA LYS A 4 -42.73 -40.52 5.58
C LYS A 4 -43.47 -39.18 5.56
N CYS A 5 -44.36 -38.95 6.52
CA CYS A 5 -45.11 -37.70 6.68
C CYS A 5 -44.46 -36.73 7.69
N GLY A 6 -43.25 -37.00 8.18
CA GLY A 6 -42.56 -36.17 9.17
C GLY A 6 -43.16 -36.20 10.59
N LEU A 7 -44.13 -37.08 10.86
CA LEU A 7 -44.80 -37.20 12.16
C LEU A 7 -44.05 -38.20 13.06
N LEU A 8 -42.83 -37.84 13.46
CA LEU A 8 -41.92 -38.74 14.19
C LEU A 8 -42.42 -39.13 15.58
N SER A 9 -43.05 -38.21 16.33
CA SER A 9 -43.64 -38.51 17.64
C SER A 9 -44.76 -39.56 17.57
N LYS A 10 -45.63 -39.46 16.55
CA LYS A 10 -46.69 -40.45 16.30
C LYS A 10 -46.14 -41.78 15.80
N ALA A 11 -45.00 -41.75 15.09
CA ALA A 11 -44.31 -42.97 14.68
C ALA A 11 -43.71 -43.72 15.88
N GLN A 12 -43.18 -42.99 16.86
CA GLN A 12 -42.67 -43.54 18.12
C GLN A 12 -43.80 -44.13 18.97
N GLU A 13 -44.92 -43.41 19.13
CA GLU A 13 -46.13 -43.92 19.82
C GLU A 13 -46.65 -45.21 19.17
N ALA A 14 -46.76 -45.24 17.84
CA ALA A 14 -47.20 -46.42 17.10
C ALA A 14 -46.24 -47.62 17.24
N LEU A 15 -44.93 -47.38 17.43
CA LEU A 15 -43.95 -48.44 17.69
C LEU A 15 -44.12 -49.03 19.10
N LEU A 16 -44.43 -48.18 20.08
CA LEU A 16 -44.63 -48.61 21.47
C LEU A 16 -45.88 -49.49 21.64
N GLU A 17 -46.92 -49.27 20.82
CA GLU A 17 -48.17 -50.05 20.82
C GLU A 17 -48.06 -51.42 20.12
N LEU A 18 -46.95 -51.71 19.41
CA LEU A 18 -46.80 -52.98 18.72
C LEU A 18 -46.49 -54.13 19.70
N PRO A 19 -47.19 -55.28 19.60
CA PRO A 19 -46.97 -56.44 20.49
C PRO A 19 -45.65 -57.15 20.24
N VAL A 20 -45.05 -56.99 19.05
CA VAL A 20 -43.71 -57.47 18.71
C VAL A 20 -43.01 -56.40 17.90
N ARG A 21 -41.92 -55.85 18.44
CA ARG A 21 -41.04 -54.90 17.76
C ARG A 21 -39.92 -55.70 17.11
N ASN A 22 -39.78 -55.60 15.80
CA ASN A 22 -38.75 -56.29 15.04
C ASN A 22 -37.76 -55.29 14.44
N VAL A 23 -36.68 -55.80 13.84
CA VAL A 23 -35.60 -55.00 13.24
C VAL A 23 -36.15 -53.99 12.21
N ALA A 24 -37.12 -54.39 11.38
CA ALA A 24 -37.71 -53.52 10.37
C ALA A 24 -38.50 -52.34 10.96
N THR A 25 -39.24 -52.56 12.06
CA THR A 25 -39.98 -51.49 12.74
C THR A 25 -39.07 -50.49 13.43
N TRP A 26 -37.96 -50.96 14.02
CA TRP A 26 -36.93 -50.09 14.60
C TRP A 26 -36.16 -49.31 13.53
N ASN A 27 -35.71 -49.98 12.47
CA ASN A 27 -35.01 -49.33 11.35
C ASN A 27 -35.86 -48.24 10.68
N ALA A 28 -37.16 -48.43 10.55
CA ALA A 28 -38.05 -47.41 10.00
C ALA A 28 -38.11 -46.14 10.87
N LEU A 29 -38.06 -46.27 12.20
CA LEU A 29 -38.05 -45.14 13.12
C LEU A 29 -36.68 -44.45 13.14
N ILE A 30 -35.60 -45.22 13.25
CA ILE A 30 -34.21 -44.75 13.25
C ILE A 30 -33.91 -43.99 11.95
N ALA A 31 -34.22 -44.55 10.78
CA ALA A 31 -34.06 -43.87 9.50
C ALA A 31 -34.91 -42.59 9.40
N GLY A 32 -36.04 -42.55 10.09
CA GLY A 32 -36.88 -41.36 10.23
C GLY A 32 -36.19 -40.23 10.98
N TYR A 33 -35.65 -40.52 12.17
CA TYR A 33 -34.92 -39.53 12.97
C TYR A 33 -33.66 -39.04 12.26
N THR A 34 -32.85 -39.95 11.67
CA THR A 34 -31.67 -39.58 10.88
C THR A 34 -32.02 -38.65 9.71
N LYS A 35 -33.10 -38.93 8.97
CA LYS A 35 -33.51 -38.11 7.82
C LYS A 35 -33.86 -36.66 8.22
N HIS A 36 -34.38 -36.47 9.42
CA HIS A 36 -34.81 -35.17 9.92
C HIS A 36 -33.75 -34.45 10.80
N GLY A 37 -32.52 -34.98 10.87
CA GLY A 37 -31.42 -34.35 11.61
C GLY A 37 -31.46 -34.57 13.14
N PHE A 38 -32.33 -35.46 13.63
CA PHE A 38 -32.47 -35.80 15.05
C PHE A 38 -31.45 -36.88 15.43
N GLY A 39 -30.17 -36.49 15.45
CA GLY A 39 -29.07 -37.42 15.67
C GLY A 39 -29.10 -38.06 17.07
N HIS A 40 -29.41 -37.31 18.12
CA HIS A 40 -29.44 -37.82 19.50
C HIS A 40 -30.56 -38.85 19.70
N GLU A 41 -31.75 -38.58 19.15
CA GLU A 41 -32.91 -39.47 19.19
C GLU A 41 -32.66 -40.76 18.40
N THR A 42 -31.80 -40.71 17.37
CA THR A 42 -31.35 -41.89 16.64
C THR A 42 -30.62 -42.88 17.57
N PHE A 43 -29.75 -42.38 18.46
CA PHE A 43 -28.99 -43.22 19.39
C PHE A 43 -29.84 -43.70 20.56
N MET A 44 -30.77 -42.88 21.07
CA MET A 44 -31.77 -43.35 22.05
C MET A 44 -32.60 -44.52 21.49
N CYS A 45 -32.99 -44.47 20.21
CA CYS A 45 -33.68 -45.58 19.57
C CYS A 45 -32.79 -46.82 19.39
N LEU A 46 -31.49 -46.64 19.18
CA LEU A 46 -30.53 -47.74 19.09
C LEU A 46 -30.38 -48.46 20.45
N GLU A 47 -30.26 -47.71 21.55
CA GLU A 47 -30.20 -48.27 22.90
C GLU A 47 -31.48 -49.02 23.24
N GLN A 48 -32.65 -48.42 22.98
CA GLN A 48 -33.94 -49.04 23.27
C GLN A 48 -34.19 -50.30 22.42
N MET A 49 -33.71 -50.33 21.18
CA MET A 49 -33.74 -51.52 20.32
C MET A 49 -32.91 -52.67 20.92
N GLN A 50 -31.74 -52.36 21.50
CA GLN A 50 -30.88 -53.35 22.14
C GLN A 50 -31.45 -53.84 23.48
N GLU A 51 -32.07 -52.95 24.26
CA GLU A 51 -32.79 -53.30 25.50
C GLU A 51 -33.97 -54.24 25.25
N ASP A 52 -34.69 -54.04 24.13
CA ASP A 52 -35.76 -54.93 23.66
C ASP A 52 -35.22 -56.29 23.13
N GLY A 53 -33.90 -56.52 23.18
CA GLY A 53 -33.25 -57.75 22.75
C GLY A 53 -33.15 -57.90 21.23
N VAL A 54 -33.39 -56.84 20.47
CA VAL A 54 -33.33 -56.85 19.01
C VAL A 54 -31.94 -56.43 18.56
N SER A 55 -31.24 -57.31 17.83
CA SER A 55 -29.88 -57.03 17.36
C SER A 55 -29.88 -56.03 16.20
N PRO A 56 -29.06 -54.95 16.26
CA PRO A 56 -28.86 -54.04 15.14
C PRO A 56 -28.33 -54.75 13.89
N ASP A 57 -28.83 -54.36 12.71
CA ASP A 57 -28.37 -54.83 11.41
C ASP A 57 -27.58 -53.74 10.66
N ALA A 58 -27.14 -54.03 9.43
CA ALA A 58 -26.40 -53.08 8.61
C ALA A 58 -27.17 -51.78 8.34
N ILE A 59 -28.50 -51.84 8.20
CA ILE A 59 -29.35 -50.66 7.98
C ILE A 59 -29.40 -49.80 9.24
N THR A 60 -29.50 -50.41 10.42
CA THR A 60 -29.41 -49.71 11.71
C THR A 60 -28.09 -48.94 11.79
N PHE A 61 -26.96 -49.61 11.56
CA PHE A 61 -25.64 -49.00 11.67
C PHE A 61 -25.39 -47.91 10.64
N MET A 62 -25.84 -48.06 9.39
CA MET A 62 -25.75 -46.99 8.38
C MET A 62 -26.47 -45.71 8.83
N CYS A 63 -27.67 -45.83 9.40
CA CYS A 63 -28.42 -44.67 9.90
C CYS A 63 -27.70 -44.01 11.07
N CYS A 64 -27.16 -44.82 12.00
CA CYS A 64 -26.39 -44.31 13.14
C CYS A 64 -25.08 -43.62 12.72
N LEU A 65 -24.35 -44.15 11.74
CA LEU A 65 -23.14 -43.54 11.20
C LEU A 65 -23.43 -42.19 10.51
N LYS A 66 -24.52 -42.12 9.75
CA LYS A 66 -24.98 -40.86 9.16
C LYS A 66 -25.39 -39.84 10.22
N SER A 67 -26.05 -40.29 11.29
CA SER A 67 -26.34 -39.44 12.45
C SER A 67 -25.06 -38.98 13.15
N CYS A 68 -24.03 -39.84 13.32
CA CYS A 68 -22.73 -39.46 13.91
C CYS A 68 -22.08 -38.32 13.11
N ALA A 69 -22.05 -38.44 11.79
CA ALA A 69 -21.51 -37.40 10.91
C ALA A 69 -22.27 -36.06 11.03
N SER A 70 -23.59 -36.10 11.30
CA SER A 70 -24.40 -34.88 11.44
C SER A 70 -24.26 -34.16 12.79
N ILE A 71 -23.96 -34.89 13.87
CA ILE A 71 -23.81 -34.32 15.23
C ILE A 71 -22.36 -34.17 15.67
N ASP A 72 -21.41 -34.37 14.75
CA ASP A 72 -19.98 -34.31 14.99
C ASP A 72 -19.48 -35.21 16.15
N ALA A 73 -20.04 -36.43 16.26
CA ALA A 73 -19.72 -37.39 17.34
C ALA A 73 -18.73 -38.49 16.89
N MET A 74 -17.44 -38.15 16.79
CA MET A 74 -16.40 -39.07 16.32
C MET A 74 -16.21 -40.31 17.23
N ASP A 75 -16.28 -40.13 18.55
CA ASP A 75 -16.08 -41.21 19.52
C ASP A 75 -17.14 -42.31 19.34
N LEU A 76 -18.41 -41.91 19.24
CA LEU A 76 -19.53 -42.81 19.02
C LEU A 76 -19.47 -43.51 17.65
N GLY A 77 -19.06 -42.78 16.61
CA GLY A 77 -18.81 -43.37 15.29
C GLY A 77 -17.71 -44.44 15.33
N SER A 78 -16.67 -44.24 16.15
CA SER A 78 -15.58 -45.20 16.34
C SER A 78 -16.03 -46.45 17.11
N GLU A 79 -16.89 -46.30 18.12
CA GLU A 79 -17.47 -47.43 18.85
C GLU A 79 -18.35 -48.30 17.93
N ILE A 80 -19.18 -47.65 17.11
CA ILE A 80 -19.99 -48.33 16.09
C ILE A 80 -19.12 -49.07 15.08
N HIS A 81 -18.02 -48.46 14.63
CA HIS A 81 -17.07 -49.10 13.73
C HIS A 81 -16.46 -50.38 14.35
N VAL A 82 -16.06 -50.35 15.63
CA VAL A 82 -15.55 -51.54 16.33
C VAL A 82 -16.60 -52.65 16.40
N GLU A 83 -17.86 -52.30 16.66
CA GLU A 83 -18.95 -53.27 16.72
C GLU A 83 -19.28 -53.87 15.34
N ILE A 84 -19.21 -53.08 14.27
CA ILE A 84 -19.33 -53.54 12.87
C ILE A 84 -18.24 -54.57 12.54
N LEU A 85 -16.99 -54.29 12.94
CA LEU A 85 -15.86 -55.21 12.74
C LEU A 85 -16.04 -56.50 13.54
N ARG A 86 -16.46 -56.41 14.82
CA ARG A 86 -16.72 -57.59 15.67
C ARG A 86 -17.77 -58.51 15.05
N ARG A 87 -18.77 -57.95 14.37
CA ARG A 87 -19.85 -58.72 13.72
C ARG A 87 -19.52 -59.19 12.30
N GLY A 88 -18.39 -58.78 11.73
CA GLY A 88 -18.01 -59.13 10.35
C GLY A 88 -18.97 -58.59 9.27
N LEU A 89 -19.74 -57.54 9.58
CA LEU A 89 -20.78 -57.04 8.68
C LEU A 89 -20.21 -56.31 7.45
N LEU A 90 -18.97 -55.84 7.53
CA LEU A 90 -18.28 -55.08 6.48
C LEU A 90 -18.05 -55.89 5.19
N GLU A 91 -17.81 -57.20 5.31
CA GLU A 91 -17.62 -58.09 4.14
C GLU A 91 -18.93 -58.38 3.41
N SER A 92 -20.08 -58.22 4.10
CA SER A 92 -21.40 -58.60 3.61
C SER A 92 -22.22 -57.44 3.03
N ASP A 93 -21.89 -56.20 3.35
CA ASP A 93 -22.67 -55.01 2.96
C ASP A 93 -21.77 -53.85 2.50
N SER A 94 -21.73 -53.62 1.18
CA SER A 94 -20.94 -52.55 0.57
C SER A 94 -21.44 -51.13 0.91
N LEU A 95 -22.74 -50.97 1.22
CA LEU A 95 -23.31 -49.66 1.57
C LEU A 95 -22.91 -49.24 2.99
N LEU A 96 -22.76 -50.21 3.89
CA LEU A 96 -22.22 -49.98 5.23
C LEU A 96 -20.76 -49.50 5.16
N GLY A 97 -19.96 -50.07 4.26
CA GLY A 97 -18.59 -49.61 3.98
C GLY A 97 -18.53 -48.17 3.48
N SER A 98 -19.37 -47.79 2.51
CA SER A 98 -19.45 -46.40 2.01
C SER A 98 -19.84 -45.42 3.12
N SER A 99 -20.79 -45.80 3.98
CA SER A 99 -21.24 -44.98 5.12
C SER A 99 -20.13 -44.77 6.17
N LEU A 100 -19.29 -45.78 6.43
CA LEU A 100 -18.13 -45.67 7.32
C LEU A 100 -17.05 -44.75 6.76
N VAL A 101 -16.71 -44.91 5.47
CA VAL A 101 -15.73 -44.04 4.79
C VAL A 101 -16.20 -42.59 4.79
N SER A 102 -17.47 -42.35 4.44
CA SER A 102 -18.07 -41.00 4.45
C SER A 102 -18.10 -40.38 5.85
N MET A 103 -18.37 -41.18 6.90
CA MET A 103 -18.34 -40.72 8.28
C MET A 103 -16.93 -40.28 8.69
N TYR A 104 -15.90 -41.09 8.46
CA TYR A 104 -14.53 -40.68 8.81
C TYR A 104 -14.04 -39.51 7.95
N ALA A 105 -14.45 -39.43 6.69
CA ALA A 105 -14.18 -38.30 5.81
C ALA A 105 -14.79 -37.00 6.35
N SER A 106 -16.05 -36.98 6.81
CA SER A 106 -16.67 -35.78 7.36
C SER A 106 -15.95 -35.27 8.62
N PHE A 107 -15.31 -36.15 9.38
CA PHE A 107 -14.48 -35.81 10.55
C PHE A 107 -13.04 -35.36 10.21
N GLY A 108 -12.63 -35.38 8.94
CA GLY A 108 -11.23 -35.13 8.53
C GLY A 108 -10.26 -36.24 8.91
N ALA A 109 -10.75 -37.39 9.39
CA ALA A 109 -9.95 -38.55 9.76
C ALA A 109 -9.60 -39.40 8.52
N LEU A 110 -8.96 -38.79 7.53
CA LEU A 110 -8.71 -39.38 6.20
C LEU A 110 -7.86 -40.66 6.25
N SER A 111 -6.97 -40.80 7.23
CA SER A 111 -6.20 -42.04 7.44
C SER A 111 -7.09 -43.20 7.84
N LYS A 112 -8.03 -42.99 8.78
CA LYS A 112 -9.01 -43.99 9.19
C LYS A 112 -10.00 -44.31 8.06
N ALA A 113 -10.42 -43.31 7.30
CA ALA A 113 -11.25 -43.51 6.12
C ALA A 113 -10.55 -44.42 5.09
N GLN A 114 -9.25 -44.19 4.86
CA GLN A 114 -8.42 -45.02 3.98
C GLN A 114 -8.22 -46.44 4.53
N GLU A 115 -7.99 -46.60 5.84
CA GLU A 115 -7.88 -47.94 6.48
C GLU A 115 -9.14 -48.78 6.27
N VAL A 116 -10.33 -48.16 6.44
CA VAL A 116 -11.61 -48.83 6.17
C VAL A 116 -11.73 -49.20 4.69
N PHE A 117 -11.33 -48.31 3.79
CA PHE A 117 -11.35 -48.54 2.36
C PHE A 117 -10.45 -49.71 1.95
N ASP A 118 -9.21 -49.74 2.45
CA ASP A 118 -8.21 -50.78 2.16
C ASP A 118 -8.64 -52.16 2.71
N GLY A 119 -9.46 -52.18 3.76
CA GLY A 119 -10.06 -53.38 4.33
C GLY A 119 -11.20 -53.99 3.51
N ILE A 120 -11.73 -53.31 2.49
CA ILE A 120 -12.86 -53.79 1.68
C ILE A 120 -12.35 -54.53 0.43
N PRO A 121 -12.67 -55.84 0.23
CA PRO A 121 -12.12 -56.62 -0.88
C PRO A 121 -12.53 -56.13 -2.27
N ILE A 122 -13.75 -55.60 -2.43
CA ILE A 122 -14.29 -55.09 -3.69
C ILE A 122 -15.00 -53.76 -3.40
N ALA A 123 -14.30 -52.64 -3.59
CA ALA A 123 -14.89 -51.31 -3.48
C ALA A 123 -15.77 -51.01 -4.71
N ASN A 124 -17.06 -50.75 -4.46
CA ASN A 124 -18.00 -50.27 -5.48
C ASN A 124 -17.82 -48.75 -5.72
N LEU A 125 -18.49 -48.22 -6.75
CA LEU A 125 -18.41 -46.81 -7.13
C LEU A 125 -18.72 -45.84 -5.97
N ASP A 126 -19.65 -46.20 -5.09
CA ASP A 126 -20.06 -45.35 -3.96
C ASP A 126 -18.98 -45.25 -2.88
N ILE A 127 -18.23 -46.34 -2.63
CA ILE A 127 -17.10 -46.35 -1.69
C ILE A 127 -15.94 -45.50 -2.25
N TRP A 128 -15.64 -45.63 -3.54
CA TRP A 128 -14.65 -44.79 -4.22
C TRP A 128 -15.01 -43.30 -4.15
N ASN A 129 -16.27 -42.97 -4.49
CA ASN A 129 -16.75 -41.59 -4.46
C ASN A 129 -16.73 -40.99 -3.05
N ALA A 130 -17.09 -41.76 -2.01
CA ALA A 130 -17.01 -41.31 -0.63
C ALA A 130 -15.56 -40.98 -0.21
N LEU A 131 -14.59 -41.83 -0.57
CA LEU A 131 -13.18 -41.60 -0.27
C LEU A 131 -12.64 -40.37 -1.02
N ILE A 132 -12.90 -40.29 -2.33
CA ILE A 132 -12.42 -39.20 -3.18
C ILE A 132 -13.03 -37.85 -2.73
N SER A 133 -14.33 -37.80 -2.44
CA SER A 133 -14.98 -36.58 -1.92
C SER A 133 -14.36 -36.14 -0.61
N GLY A 134 -14.09 -37.09 0.30
CA GLY A 134 -13.42 -36.81 1.57
C GLY A 134 -12.05 -36.15 1.40
N TYR A 135 -11.22 -36.65 0.48
CA TYR A 135 -9.93 -36.01 0.19
C TYR A 135 -10.08 -34.63 -0.44
N VAL A 136 -11.11 -34.40 -1.26
CA VAL A 136 -11.39 -33.09 -1.88
C VAL A 136 -11.87 -32.08 -0.85
N GLU A 137 -12.77 -32.47 0.06
CA GLU A 137 -13.34 -31.60 1.11
C GLU A 137 -12.27 -31.10 2.10
N HIS A 138 -11.21 -31.89 2.31
CA HIS A 138 -10.09 -31.55 3.19
C HIS A 138 -8.82 -31.13 2.43
N GLU A 139 -9.00 -30.53 1.24
CA GLU A 139 -7.96 -29.89 0.42
C GLU A 139 -6.77 -30.78 0.02
N CYS A 140 -6.94 -32.11 0.05
CA CYS A 140 -5.90 -33.08 -0.30
C CYS A 140 -6.00 -33.53 -1.77
N GLY A 141 -5.88 -32.59 -2.70
CA GLY A 141 -6.11 -32.81 -4.14
C GLY A 141 -5.25 -33.91 -4.80
N GLU A 142 -3.97 -34.01 -4.43
CA GLU A 142 -3.05 -35.02 -4.99
C GLU A 142 -3.53 -36.46 -4.73
N LYS A 143 -3.95 -36.76 -3.49
CA LYS A 143 -4.46 -38.08 -3.12
C LYS A 143 -5.80 -38.38 -3.78
N ALA A 144 -6.67 -37.37 -3.92
CA ALA A 144 -7.93 -37.54 -4.63
C ALA A 144 -7.70 -37.98 -6.09
N LEU A 145 -6.80 -37.31 -6.82
CA LEU A 145 -6.44 -37.67 -8.20
C LEU A 145 -5.79 -39.05 -8.28
N TYR A 146 -4.92 -39.40 -7.32
CA TYR A 146 -4.33 -40.74 -7.22
C TYR A 146 -5.40 -41.84 -7.11
N PHE A 147 -6.40 -41.66 -6.24
CA PHE A 147 -7.48 -42.63 -6.08
C PHE A 147 -8.41 -42.71 -7.30
N ILE A 148 -8.60 -41.61 -8.03
CA ILE A 148 -9.33 -41.61 -9.30
C ILE A 148 -8.59 -42.45 -10.35
N ASP A 149 -7.26 -42.40 -10.40
CA ASP A 149 -6.47 -43.20 -11.33
C ASP A 149 -6.37 -44.67 -10.89
N GLU A 150 -6.26 -44.96 -9.60
CA GLU A 150 -6.40 -46.31 -9.04
C GLU A 150 -7.75 -46.95 -9.39
N MET A 151 -8.83 -46.18 -9.26
CA MET A 151 -10.19 -46.61 -9.61
C MET A 151 -10.27 -47.03 -11.09
N LYS A 152 -9.67 -46.25 -12.00
CA LYS A 152 -9.58 -46.57 -13.43
C LYS A 152 -8.73 -47.82 -13.69
N ARG A 153 -7.59 -47.98 -12.98
CA ARG A 153 -6.73 -49.18 -13.11
C ARG A 153 -7.43 -50.47 -12.69
N LYS A 154 -8.44 -50.37 -11.81
CA LYS A 154 -9.30 -51.49 -11.39
C LYS A 154 -10.57 -51.64 -12.25
N ASP A 155 -10.61 -51.04 -13.44
CA ASP A 155 -11.71 -51.08 -14.40
C ASP A 155 -13.06 -50.56 -13.86
N VAL A 156 -13.05 -49.71 -12.84
CA VAL A 156 -14.26 -49.02 -12.36
C VAL A 156 -14.40 -47.69 -13.10
N SER A 157 -15.44 -47.53 -13.91
CA SER A 157 -15.64 -46.32 -14.71
C SER A 157 -16.08 -45.13 -13.84
N PRO A 158 -15.39 -43.97 -13.90
CA PRO A 158 -15.84 -42.72 -13.29
C PRO A 158 -17.22 -42.29 -13.82
N ASN A 159 -18.07 -41.82 -12.90
CA ASN A 159 -19.33 -41.14 -13.23
C ASN A 159 -19.16 -39.61 -13.15
N THR A 160 -20.21 -38.87 -13.45
CA THR A 160 -20.23 -37.40 -13.43
C THR A 160 -19.81 -36.81 -12.09
N PHE A 161 -20.23 -37.43 -10.98
CA PHE A 161 -19.79 -37.02 -9.64
C PHE A 161 -18.27 -37.23 -9.44
N THR A 162 -17.74 -38.40 -9.82
CA THR A 162 -16.30 -38.69 -9.74
C THR A 162 -15.49 -37.67 -10.56
N LEU A 163 -15.97 -37.31 -11.75
CA LEU A 163 -15.31 -36.33 -12.62
C LEU A 163 -15.39 -34.91 -12.05
N ILE A 164 -16.51 -34.50 -11.43
CA ILE A 164 -16.62 -33.23 -10.71
C ILE A 164 -15.65 -33.19 -9.52
N CYS A 165 -15.49 -34.28 -8.77
CA CYS A 165 -14.49 -34.37 -7.71
C CYS A 165 -13.05 -34.29 -8.25
N ALA A 166 -12.77 -34.94 -9.38
CA ALA A 166 -11.47 -34.86 -10.06
C ALA A 166 -11.15 -33.42 -10.50
N LEU A 167 -12.16 -32.73 -11.03
CA LEU A 167 -12.12 -31.34 -11.39
C LEU A 167 -11.83 -30.46 -10.16
N LYS A 168 -12.59 -30.61 -9.06
CA LYS A 168 -12.33 -29.88 -7.80
C LYS A 168 -10.92 -30.15 -7.24
N ALA A 169 -10.46 -31.40 -7.27
CA ALA A 169 -9.10 -31.77 -6.87
C ALA A 169 -8.03 -31.07 -7.73
N SER A 170 -8.25 -30.99 -9.04
CA SER A 170 -7.37 -30.27 -9.98
C SER A 170 -7.41 -28.75 -9.73
N SER A 171 -8.55 -28.21 -9.29
CA SER A 171 -8.71 -26.81 -8.89
C SER A 171 -7.84 -26.46 -7.69
N ILE A 172 -7.86 -27.28 -6.63
CA ILE A 172 -7.05 -27.08 -5.42
C ILE A 172 -5.56 -27.03 -5.75
N MET A 173 -5.13 -27.80 -6.75
CA MET A 173 -3.73 -27.90 -7.18
C MET A 173 -3.35 -26.94 -8.30
N CYS A 174 -4.30 -26.20 -8.89
CA CYS A 174 -4.14 -25.44 -10.14
C CYS A 174 -3.49 -26.25 -11.28
N ASP A 175 -3.77 -27.56 -11.38
CA ASP A 175 -3.18 -28.44 -12.37
C ASP A 175 -3.94 -28.40 -13.72
N THR A 176 -3.39 -27.62 -14.64
CA THR A 176 -3.94 -27.45 -15.99
C THR A 176 -3.88 -28.71 -16.84
N CYS A 177 -2.89 -29.59 -16.63
CA CYS A 177 -2.74 -30.83 -17.40
C CYS A 177 -3.86 -31.81 -17.06
N SER A 178 -4.07 -32.08 -15.76
CA SER A 178 -5.15 -32.95 -15.30
C SER A 178 -6.53 -32.44 -15.72
N CYS A 179 -6.77 -31.12 -15.62
CA CYS A 179 -8.03 -30.52 -16.07
C CYS A 179 -8.32 -30.79 -17.55
N THR A 180 -7.34 -30.65 -18.44
CA THR A 180 -7.54 -30.91 -19.88
C THR A 180 -7.77 -32.39 -20.21
N ILE A 181 -7.13 -33.29 -19.47
CA ILE A 181 -7.37 -34.74 -19.61
C ILE A 181 -8.79 -35.08 -19.17
N ILE A 182 -9.24 -34.51 -18.05
CA ILE A 182 -10.61 -34.72 -17.54
C ILE A 182 -11.64 -34.14 -18.52
N HIS A 183 -11.40 -32.95 -19.08
CA HIS A 183 -12.29 -32.35 -20.07
C HIS A 183 -12.46 -33.24 -21.32
N ALA A 184 -11.36 -33.74 -21.90
CA ALA A 184 -11.43 -34.67 -23.04
C ALA A 184 -12.18 -35.98 -22.69
N GLU A 185 -12.09 -36.44 -21.45
CA GLU A 185 -12.83 -37.62 -20.97
C GLU A 185 -14.33 -37.34 -20.82
N VAL A 186 -14.72 -36.13 -20.40
CA VAL A 186 -16.11 -35.67 -20.33
C VAL A 186 -16.73 -35.62 -21.73
N GLU A 187 -16.01 -35.06 -22.70
CA GLU A 187 -16.43 -35.01 -24.11
C GLU A 187 -16.61 -36.43 -24.69
N ARG A 188 -15.60 -37.30 -24.49
CA ARG A 188 -15.61 -38.68 -25.00
C ARG A 188 -16.79 -39.50 -24.46
N LYS A 189 -17.21 -39.24 -23.21
CA LYS A 189 -18.34 -39.91 -22.56
C LYS A 189 -19.69 -39.23 -22.83
N GLY A 190 -19.70 -38.02 -23.39
CA GLY A 190 -20.92 -37.27 -23.69
C GLY A 190 -21.61 -36.68 -22.45
N PHE A 191 -20.87 -36.40 -21.38
CA PHE A 191 -21.45 -35.90 -20.12
C PHE A 191 -21.63 -34.38 -20.07
N MET A 192 -21.32 -33.64 -21.15
CA MET A 192 -21.38 -32.16 -21.16
C MET A 192 -22.77 -31.59 -20.82
N GLU A 193 -23.84 -32.31 -21.14
CA GLU A 193 -25.22 -31.92 -20.82
C GLU A 193 -25.70 -32.38 -19.44
N GLU A 194 -24.90 -33.15 -18.68
CA GLU A 194 -25.26 -33.56 -17.33
C GLU A 194 -25.06 -32.42 -16.33
N ASN A 195 -26.04 -32.25 -15.42
CA ASN A 195 -26.08 -31.14 -14.47
C ASN A 195 -24.77 -31.02 -13.66
N GLY A 196 -24.19 -29.82 -13.66
CA GLY A 196 -23.09 -29.41 -12.79
C GLY A 196 -21.68 -29.62 -13.33
N ILE A 197 -21.45 -30.52 -14.31
CA ILE A 197 -20.09 -30.77 -14.82
C ILE A 197 -19.57 -29.63 -15.70
N GLY A 198 -20.45 -29.04 -16.53
CA GLY A 198 -20.14 -27.86 -17.34
C GLY A 198 -19.77 -26.64 -16.48
N CYS A 199 -20.54 -26.38 -15.41
CA CYS A 199 -20.23 -25.32 -14.45
C CYS A 199 -18.86 -25.55 -13.78
N ALA A 200 -18.57 -26.78 -13.37
CA ALA A 200 -17.29 -27.14 -12.75
C ALA A 200 -16.10 -26.95 -13.72
N LEU A 201 -16.26 -27.31 -15.00
CA LEU A 201 -15.23 -27.09 -16.03
C LEU A 201 -14.94 -25.60 -16.23
N VAL A 202 -15.98 -24.76 -16.34
CA VAL A 202 -15.83 -23.30 -16.47
C VAL A 202 -15.11 -22.72 -15.24
N ASP A 203 -15.57 -23.05 -14.02
CA ASP A 203 -14.96 -22.56 -12.76
C ASP A 203 -13.46 -22.90 -12.65
N ILE A 204 -13.04 -24.07 -13.11
CA ILE A 204 -11.62 -24.47 -13.02
C ILE A 204 -10.78 -23.79 -14.08
N TYR A 205 -11.26 -23.71 -15.32
CA TYR A 205 -10.53 -22.98 -16.35
C TYR A 205 -10.37 -21.51 -15.97
N VAL A 206 -11.39 -20.94 -15.33
CA VAL A 206 -11.33 -19.62 -14.69
C VAL A 206 -10.24 -19.55 -13.62
N LYS A 207 -10.26 -20.43 -12.61
CA LYS A 207 -9.27 -20.43 -11.53
C LYS A 207 -7.83 -20.68 -12.01
N CYS A 208 -7.68 -21.41 -13.11
CA CYS A 208 -6.38 -21.66 -13.75
C CYS A 208 -5.93 -20.50 -14.68
N GLY A 209 -6.71 -19.42 -14.82
CA GLY A 209 -6.41 -18.30 -15.70
C GLY A 209 -6.56 -18.59 -17.21
N LEU A 210 -7.20 -19.70 -17.58
CA LEU A 210 -7.40 -20.16 -18.96
C LEU A 210 -8.77 -19.71 -19.51
N LEU A 211 -9.00 -18.40 -19.58
CA LEU A 211 -10.30 -17.80 -19.90
C LEU A 211 -10.85 -18.19 -21.27
N GLU A 212 -10.00 -18.36 -22.28
CA GLU A 212 -10.45 -18.77 -23.63
C GLU A 212 -11.03 -20.19 -23.62
N LYS A 213 -10.42 -21.13 -22.88
CA LYS A 213 -10.95 -22.49 -22.74
C LYS A 213 -12.24 -22.53 -21.93
N ALA A 214 -12.35 -21.70 -20.89
CA ALA A 214 -13.59 -21.53 -20.13
C ALA A 214 -14.74 -21.08 -21.06
N ARG A 215 -14.44 -20.16 -21.99
CA ARG A 215 -15.40 -19.66 -22.97
C ARG A 215 -15.81 -20.71 -24.00
N ASP A 216 -14.87 -21.52 -24.48
CA ASP A 216 -15.17 -22.61 -25.42
C ASP A 216 -16.18 -23.59 -24.79
N VAL A 217 -15.91 -24.04 -23.56
CA VAL A 217 -16.83 -24.90 -22.79
C VAL A 217 -18.20 -24.23 -22.60
N PHE A 218 -18.20 -22.94 -22.25
CA PHE A 218 -19.44 -22.19 -22.09
C PHE A 218 -20.29 -22.16 -23.36
N ASN A 219 -19.66 -22.00 -24.53
CA ASN A 219 -20.36 -21.96 -25.82
C ASN A 219 -20.80 -23.35 -26.32
N GLU A 220 -20.15 -24.42 -25.89
CA GLU A 220 -20.54 -25.80 -26.20
C GLU A 220 -21.81 -26.22 -25.45
N ILE A 221 -22.08 -25.64 -24.29
CA ILE A 221 -23.30 -25.93 -23.51
C ILE A 221 -24.50 -25.21 -24.15
N LEU A 222 -25.54 -25.97 -24.50
CA LEU A 222 -26.73 -25.48 -25.20
C LEU A 222 -27.73 -24.73 -24.31
N ILE A 223 -27.77 -25.04 -23.00
CA ILE A 223 -28.69 -24.43 -22.04
C ILE A 223 -27.87 -23.86 -20.89
N HIS A 224 -27.81 -22.53 -20.80
CA HIS A 224 -27.07 -21.84 -19.76
C HIS A 224 -27.92 -21.70 -18.49
N SER A 225 -27.49 -22.33 -17.40
CA SER A 225 -28.05 -22.08 -16.07
C SER A 225 -27.52 -20.77 -15.48
N THR A 226 -28.22 -20.17 -14.52
CA THR A 226 -27.72 -19.00 -13.77
C THR A 226 -26.37 -19.28 -13.11
N GLU A 227 -26.15 -20.51 -12.61
CA GLU A 227 -24.87 -20.95 -12.05
C GLU A 227 -23.73 -20.94 -13.08
N LEU A 228 -24.00 -21.34 -14.33
CA LEU A 228 -23.02 -21.32 -15.41
C LEU A 228 -22.68 -19.89 -15.83
N TRP A 229 -23.68 -19.00 -15.89
CA TRP A 229 -23.47 -17.57 -16.09
C TRP A 229 -22.63 -16.96 -14.98
N ASN A 230 -22.92 -17.25 -13.71
CA ASN A 230 -22.15 -16.78 -12.57
C ASN A 230 -20.70 -17.28 -12.61
N ALA A 231 -20.45 -18.56 -12.94
CA ALA A 231 -19.10 -19.10 -13.09
C ALA A 231 -18.33 -18.42 -14.23
N CYS A 232 -18.99 -18.14 -15.36
CA CYS A 232 -18.38 -17.44 -16.49
C CYS A 232 -18.06 -15.97 -16.15
N ILE A 233 -18.98 -15.27 -15.50
CA ILE A 233 -18.80 -13.88 -15.08
C ILE A 233 -17.70 -13.75 -14.02
N ALA A 234 -17.67 -14.66 -13.03
CA ALA A 234 -16.60 -14.73 -12.03
C ALA A 234 -15.21 -14.92 -12.67
N GLY A 235 -15.17 -15.57 -13.84
CA GLY A 235 -13.98 -15.70 -14.67
C GLY A 235 -13.31 -14.42 -15.11
N TYR A 236 -14.09 -13.37 -15.27
CA TYR A 236 -13.60 -12.08 -15.71
C TYR A 236 -13.36 -11.12 -14.53
N ASP A 237 -13.28 -11.64 -13.29
CA ASP A 237 -12.99 -10.86 -12.09
C ASP A 237 -11.55 -10.30 -12.15
N GLY A 238 -11.41 -9.02 -12.51
CA GLY A 238 -10.14 -8.31 -12.58
C GLY A 238 -10.20 -7.03 -13.44
N HIS A 239 -9.24 -6.12 -13.24
CA HIS A 239 -9.19 -4.78 -13.86
C HIS A 239 -9.27 -4.76 -15.41
N VAL A 240 -8.98 -5.88 -16.08
CA VAL A 240 -8.75 -5.92 -17.54
C VAL A 240 -9.99 -6.34 -18.35
N HIS A 241 -11.04 -6.89 -17.72
CA HIS A 241 -12.13 -7.57 -18.45
C HIS A 241 -13.57 -7.10 -18.14
N ALA A 242 -13.74 -5.88 -17.60
CA ALA A 242 -15.06 -5.35 -17.28
C ALA A 242 -16.02 -5.30 -18.49
N GLU A 243 -15.51 -4.99 -19.71
CA GLU A 243 -16.34 -5.02 -20.93
C GLU A 243 -16.95 -6.39 -21.21
N ARG A 244 -16.21 -7.47 -20.94
CA ARG A 244 -16.67 -8.85 -21.15
C ARG A 244 -17.73 -9.25 -20.13
N VAL A 245 -17.62 -8.77 -18.89
CA VAL A 245 -18.66 -8.94 -17.86
C VAL A 245 -19.98 -8.30 -18.32
N PHE A 246 -19.92 -7.08 -18.87
CA PHE A 246 -21.10 -6.40 -19.38
C PHE A 246 -21.72 -7.07 -20.61
N GLU A 247 -20.89 -7.63 -21.50
CA GLU A 247 -21.37 -8.44 -22.63
C GLU A 247 -22.10 -9.70 -22.15
N CYS A 248 -21.58 -10.36 -21.11
CA CYS A 248 -22.23 -11.54 -20.51
C CYS A 248 -23.59 -11.19 -19.90
N LEU A 249 -23.70 -10.08 -19.17
CA LEU A 249 -24.99 -9.61 -18.65
C LEU A 249 -25.99 -9.34 -19.79
N HIS A 250 -25.55 -8.67 -20.86
CA HIS A 250 -26.40 -8.38 -22.00
C HIS A 250 -26.90 -9.66 -22.69
N ARG A 251 -26.01 -10.65 -22.87
CA ARG A 251 -26.37 -11.97 -23.43
C ARG A 251 -27.35 -12.73 -22.52
N MET A 252 -27.11 -12.72 -21.22
CA MET A 252 -27.99 -13.35 -20.23
C MET A 252 -29.41 -12.74 -20.27
N GLN A 253 -29.52 -11.42 -20.39
CA GLN A 253 -30.79 -10.71 -20.55
C GLN A 253 -31.48 -11.05 -21.88
N LEU A 254 -30.74 -11.17 -22.99
CA LEU A 254 -31.28 -11.60 -24.29
C LEU A 254 -31.82 -13.03 -24.27
N GLU A 255 -31.17 -13.91 -23.51
CA GLU A 255 -31.62 -15.30 -23.29
C GLU A 255 -32.76 -15.42 -22.26
N CYS A 256 -33.25 -14.29 -21.72
CA CYS A 256 -34.32 -14.22 -20.72
C CYS A 256 -34.00 -15.01 -19.43
N ALA A 257 -32.71 -15.15 -19.08
CA ALA A 257 -32.27 -15.73 -17.82
C ALA A 257 -32.34 -14.69 -16.68
N PHE A 258 -32.71 -15.13 -15.48
CA PHE A 258 -32.81 -14.24 -14.30
C PHE A 258 -31.45 -14.07 -13.63
N ALA A 259 -31.01 -12.82 -13.49
CA ALA A 259 -29.86 -12.45 -12.69
C ALA A 259 -30.18 -12.62 -11.20
N ASP A 260 -29.26 -13.24 -10.46
CA ASP A 260 -29.36 -13.38 -9.01
C ASP A 260 -28.41 -12.42 -8.29
N ALA A 261 -28.43 -12.44 -6.95
CA ALA A 261 -27.58 -11.58 -6.14
C ALA A 261 -26.07 -11.73 -6.45
N ILE A 262 -25.65 -12.95 -6.83
CA ILE A 262 -24.25 -13.25 -7.19
C ILE A 262 -23.92 -12.64 -8.56
N THR A 263 -24.85 -12.71 -9.51
CA THR A 263 -24.72 -12.02 -10.81
C THR A 263 -24.48 -10.53 -10.60
N TYR A 264 -25.32 -9.86 -9.80
CA TYR A 264 -25.19 -8.42 -9.54
C TYR A 264 -23.93 -8.06 -8.75
N LEU A 265 -23.49 -8.89 -7.80
CA LEU A 265 -22.22 -8.72 -7.09
C LEU A 265 -21.04 -8.57 -8.06
N TYR A 266 -20.89 -9.51 -8.99
CA TYR A 266 -19.76 -9.48 -9.93
C TYR A 266 -19.84 -8.32 -10.93
N ILE A 267 -21.05 -7.95 -11.36
CA ILE A 267 -21.24 -6.80 -12.26
C ILE A 267 -20.88 -5.50 -11.56
N LEU A 268 -21.31 -5.32 -10.32
CA LEU A 268 -21.00 -4.13 -9.53
C LEU A 268 -19.50 -4.04 -9.22
N LYS A 269 -18.87 -5.17 -8.89
CA LYS A 269 -17.42 -5.25 -8.73
C LYS A 269 -16.67 -4.88 -10.01
N ALA A 270 -17.14 -5.34 -11.18
CA ALA A 270 -16.59 -4.96 -12.48
C ALA A 270 -16.75 -3.46 -12.74
N CYS A 271 -17.92 -2.88 -12.45
CA CYS A 271 -18.16 -1.43 -12.54
C CYS A 271 -17.19 -0.64 -11.65
N GLY A 272 -17.01 -1.04 -10.39
CA GLY A 272 -16.10 -0.40 -9.45
C GLY A 272 -14.64 -0.46 -9.92
N ASN A 273 -14.20 -1.63 -10.37
CA ASN A 273 -12.82 -1.84 -10.84
C ASN A 273 -12.48 -1.11 -12.15
N SER A 274 -13.48 -0.87 -13.01
CA SER A 274 -13.30 -0.15 -14.28
C SER A 274 -13.67 1.33 -14.22
N GLY A 275 -14.16 1.83 -13.07
CA GLY A 275 -14.68 3.19 -12.94
C GLY A 275 -15.93 3.48 -13.79
N ALA A 276 -16.70 2.46 -14.17
CA ALA A 276 -17.85 2.60 -15.08
C ALA A 276 -19.13 3.04 -14.34
N LEU A 277 -19.10 4.26 -13.78
CA LEU A 277 -20.16 4.81 -12.93
C LEU A 277 -21.55 4.82 -13.60
N GLU A 278 -21.64 5.19 -14.87
CA GLU A 278 -22.93 5.24 -15.59
C GLU A 278 -23.61 3.87 -15.66
N LYS A 279 -22.83 2.81 -15.93
CA LYS A 279 -23.33 1.43 -15.94
C LYS A 279 -23.71 0.97 -14.52
N GLY A 280 -22.91 1.32 -13.53
CA GLY A 280 -23.21 1.08 -12.11
C GLY A 280 -24.57 1.68 -11.70
N CYS A 281 -24.86 2.92 -12.10
CA CYS A 281 -26.14 3.58 -11.83
C CYS A 281 -27.33 2.91 -12.54
N GLN A 282 -27.15 2.45 -13.78
CA GLN A 282 -28.18 1.69 -14.49
C GLN A 282 -28.51 0.39 -13.76
N VAL A 283 -27.47 -0.36 -13.37
CA VAL A 283 -27.61 -1.60 -12.61
C VAL A 283 -28.23 -1.35 -11.23
N HIS A 284 -27.86 -0.27 -10.53
CA HIS A 284 -28.49 0.11 -9.27
C HIS A 284 -29.99 0.37 -9.43
N THR A 285 -30.40 1.06 -10.50
CA THR A 285 -31.82 1.30 -10.80
C THR A 285 -32.58 0.00 -11.07
N GLU A 286 -31.94 -0.93 -11.80
CA GLU A 286 -32.48 -2.27 -12.05
C GLU A 286 -32.62 -3.07 -10.75
N ILE A 287 -31.59 -3.07 -9.89
CA ILE A 287 -31.60 -3.72 -8.57
C ILE A 287 -32.72 -3.16 -7.70
N VAL A 288 -32.90 -1.84 -7.61
CA VAL A 288 -33.97 -1.22 -6.81
C VAL A 288 -35.36 -1.60 -7.33
N SER A 289 -35.50 -1.88 -8.64
CA SER A 289 -36.77 -2.29 -9.23
C SER A 289 -37.12 -3.77 -9.02
N ILE A 290 -36.12 -4.64 -8.81
CA ILE A 290 -36.27 -6.10 -8.72
C ILE A 290 -36.12 -6.59 -7.27
N PHE A 291 -35.17 -6.01 -6.53
CA PHE A 291 -34.80 -6.33 -5.15
C PHE A 291 -35.17 -5.19 -4.23
N SER A 292 -35.64 -5.52 -3.02
CA SER A 292 -35.57 -4.57 -1.92
C SER A 292 -34.13 -4.52 -1.43
N LEU A 293 -33.48 -3.36 -1.49
CA LEU A 293 -32.15 -3.15 -0.88
C LEU A 293 -32.10 -3.54 0.60
N GLN A 294 -33.26 -3.60 1.26
CA GLN A 294 -33.39 -4.04 2.65
C GLN A 294 -33.27 -5.56 2.83
N ALA A 295 -33.39 -6.36 1.77
CA ALA A 295 -33.49 -7.82 1.84
C ALA A 295 -32.17 -8.56 1.57
N ASP A 296 -31.18 -7.92 0.92
CA ASP A 296 -29.93 -8.57 0.52
C ASP A 296 -28.70 -7.70 0.80
N ALA A 297 -28.05 -7.97 1.94
CA ALA A 297 -26.87 -7.23 2.41
C ALA A 297 -25.67 -7.37 1.46
N LEU A 298 -25.58 -8.47 0.70
CA LEU A 298 -24.46 -8.74 -0.20
C LEU A 298 -24.50 -7.79 -1.41
N VAL A 299 -25.67 -7.61 -2.01
CA VAL A 299 -25.86 -6.67 -3.14
C VAL A 299 -25.68 -5.22 -2.68
N ALA A 300 -26.15 -4.90 -1.48
CA ALA A 300 -26.05 -3.55 -0.94
C ALA A 300 -24.60 -3.15 -0.62
N ASN A 301 -23.79 -4.06 -0.06
CA ASN A 301 -22.35 -3.85 0.15
C ASN A 301 -21.59 -3.75 -1.17
N ALA A 302 -21.99 -4.53 -2.20
CA ALA A 302 -21.41 -4.43 -3.54
C ALA A 302 -21.70 -3.09 -4.24
N LEU A 303 -22.92 -2.55 -4.05
CA LEU A 303 -23.29 -1.22 -4.55
C LEU A 303 -22.45 -0.13 -3.89
N LEU A 304 -22.26 -0.23 -2.58
CA LEU A 304 -21.46 0.70 -1.81
C LEU A 304 -19.99 0.68 -2.26
N ASP A 305 -19.40 -0.51 -2.40
CA ASP A 305 -18.03 -0.65 -2.92
C ASP A 305 -17.87 -0.14 -4.37
N MET A 306 -18.88 -0.36 -5.23
CA MET A 306 -18.90 0.16 -6.60
C MET A 306 -18.88 1.69 -6.63
N TYR A 307 -19.78 2.34 -5.87
CA TYR A 307 -19.83 3.80 -5.79
C TYR A 307 -18.54 4.38 -5.17
N ALA A 308 -18.03 3.74 -4.11
CA ALA A 308 -16.77 4.09 -3.48
C ALA A 308 -15.58 4.02 -4.46
N CYS A 309 -15.44 2.90 -5.20
CA CYS A 309 -14.36 2.73 -6.17
C CYS A 309 -14.49 3.68 -7.38
N CYS A 310 -15.70 4.11 -7.73
CA CYS A 310 -15.94 5.11 -8.78
C CYS A 310 -15.78 6.56 -8.30
N GLY A 311 -15.48 6.82 -7.01
CA GLY A 311 -15.36 8.16 -6.45
C GLY A 311 -16.70 8.91 -6.25
N ALA A 312 -17.84 8.22 -6.37
CA ALA A 312 -19.18 8.79 -6.20
C ALA A 312 -19.67 8.65 -4.75
N ILE A 313 -19.01 9.37 -3.86
CA ILE A 313 -19.09 9.17 -2.40
C ILE A 313 -20.43 9.60 -1.83
N GLU A 314 -21.06 10.64 -2.38
CA GLU A 314 -22.42 11.05 -1.99
C GLU A 314 -23.46 9.94 -2.24
N GLU A 315 -23.33 9.21 -3.36
CA GLU A 315 -24.21 8.08 -3.67
C GLU A 315 -23.89 6.87 -2.79
N ALA A 316 -22.60 6.61 -2.50
CA ALA A 316 -22.20 5.59 -1.54
C ALA A 316 -22.78 5.85 -0.15
N GLN A 317 -22.74 7.10 0.32
CA GLN A 317 -23.31 7.52 1.59
C GLN A 317 -24.84 7.34 1.63
N LYS A 318 -25.56 7.67 0.55
CA LYS A 318 -27.00 7.40 0.45
C LYS A 318 -27.31 5.90 0.55
N VAL A 319 -26.52 5.04 -0.11
CA VAL A 319 -26.69 3.59 -0.01
C VAL A 319 -26.42 3.14 1.43
N PHE A 320 -25.35 3.63 2.06
CA PHE A 320 -24.98 3.32 3.44
C PHE A 320 -26.03 3.74 4.48
N GLU A 321 -26.65 4.90 4.29
CA GLU A 321 -27.71 5.41 5.15
C GLU A 321 -28.98 4.56 5.09
N ASN A 322 -29.26 3.94 3.93
CA ASN A 322 -30.41 3.09 3.70
C ASN A 322 -30.24 1.64 4.16
N LEU A 323 -29.06 1.23 4.64
CA LEU A 323 -28.81 -0.13 5.13
C LEU A 323 -29.53 -0.38 6.48
N PRO A 324 -30.33 -1.45 6.61
CA PRO A 324 -31.04 -1.78 7.87
C PRO A 324 -30.10 -2.22 8.99
N GLN A 325 -28.97 -2.85 8.63
CA GLN A 325 -27.89 -3.18 9.55
C GLN A 325 -26.55 -2.94 8.83
N ARG A 326 -25.73 -2.03 9.38
CA ARG A 326 -24.39 -1.75 8.88
C ARG A 326 -23.42 -2.74 9.52
N ASP A 327 -23.01 -3.72 8.73
CA ASP A 327 -22.01 -4.70 9.14
C ASP A 327 -20.59 -4.14 8.97
N LEU A 328 -19.59 -4.88 9.46
CA LEU A 328 -18.18 -4.51 9.40
C LEU A 328 -17.70 -4.20 7.96
N VAL A 329 -18.23 -4.93 6.97
CA VAL A 329 -17.89 -4.73 5.55
C VAL A 329 -18.39 -3.37 5.06
N SER A 330 -19.63 -3.00 5.36
CA SER A 330 -20.19 -1.70 4.98
C SER A 330 -19.40 -0.52 5.56
N TRP A 331 -18.96 -0.61 6.82
CA TRP A 331 -18.11 0.43 7.45
C TRP A 331 -16.71 0.48 6.85
N ASN A 332 -16.06 -0.68 6.65
CA ASN A 332 -14.71 -0.74 6.06
C ASN A 332 -14.67 -0.18 4.64
N SER A 333 -15.71 -0.46 3.83
CA SER A 333 -15.83 0.11 2.49
C SER A 333 -15.99 1.64 2.52
N MET A 334 -16.79 2.20 3.45
CA MET A 334 -16.91 3.65 3.59
C MET A 334 -15.59 4.30 4.04
N ILE A 335 -14.97 3.81 5.11
CA ILE A 335 -13.69 4.34 5.63
C ILE A 335 -12.61 4.27 4.55
N GLY A 336 -12.48 3.13 3.86
CA GLY A 336 -11.55 2.95 2.75
C GLY A 336 -11.83 3.88 1.57
N SER A 337 -13.10 4.19 1.30
CA SER A 337 -13.49 5.12 0.23
C SER A 337 -13.07 6.57 0.53
N TYR A 338 -13.28 7.04 1.76
CA TYR A 338 -12.86 8.37 2.21
C TYR A 338 -11.34 8.54 2.14
N ILE A 339 -10.58 7.49 2.47
CA ILE A 339 -9.12 7.47 2.32
C ILE A 339 -8.67 7.56 0.85
N LYS A 340 -9.40 6.94 -0.09
CA LYS A 340 -9.02 6.96 -1.51
C LYS A 340 -9.19 8.34 -2.16
N ILE A 341 -10.16 9.13 -1.69
CA ILE A 341 -10.44 10.49 -2.18
C ILE A 341 -9.71 11.58 -1.39
N ASP A 342 -8.81 11.20 -0.46
CA ASP A 342 -8.05 12.08 0.43
C ASP A 342 -8.89 12.87 1.47
N GLU A 343 -10.18 12.53 1.63
CA GLU A 343 -11.08 13.07 2.67
C GLU A 343 -10.88 12.33 3.99
N CYS A 344 -9.66 12.45 4.53
CA CYS A 344 -9.21 11.66 5.67
C CYS A 344 -9.99 11.97 6.96
N GLU A 345 -10.46 13.21 7.13
CA GLU A 345 -11.22 13.62 8.32
C GLU A 345 -12.55 12.88 8.40
N GLU A 346 -13.27 12.78 7.27
CA GLU A 346 -14.52 12.01 7.17
C GLU A 346 -14.29 10.52 7.40
N ALA A 347 -13.13 9.99 7.00
CA ALA A 347 -12.76 8.59 7.30
C ALA A 347 -12.66 8.35 8.81
N LEU A 348 -12.05 9.27 9.56
CA LEU A 348 -11.91 9.17 11.02
C LEU A 348 -13.25 9.38 11.75
N LEU A 349 -14.08 10.32 11.28
CA LEU A 349 -15.46 10.49 11.79
C LEU A 349 -16.30 9.23 11.56
N CYS A 350 -16.16 8.59 10.39
CA CYS A 350 -16.81 7.33 10.07
C CYS A 350 -16.35 6.20 11.00
N PHE A 351 -15.05 6.13 11.30
CA PHE A 351 -14.47 5.20 12.27
C PHE A 351 -15.03 5.39 13.69
N GLU A 352 -15.12 6.62 14.19
CA GLU A 352 -15.71 6.91 15.51
C GLU A 352 -17.20 6.53 15.55
N SER A 353 -17.94 6.84 14.47
CA SER A 353 -19.36 6.49 14.34
C SER A 353 -19.60 4.98 14.37
N MET A 354 -18.71 4.20 13.73
CA MET A 354 -18.72 2.74 13.79
C MET A 354 -18.57 2.21 15.23
N GLN A 355 -17.63 2.78 15.98
CA GLN A 355 -17.41 2.42 17.39
C GLN A 355 -18.62 2.79 18.26
N HIS A 356 -19.22 3.97 18.04
CA HIS A 356 -20.44 4.40 18.72
C HIS A 356 -21.66 3.54 18.39
N ALA A 357 -21.71 2.97 17.18
CA ALA A 357 -22.72 1.99 16.79
C ALA A 357 -22.51 0.59 17.42
N GLY A 358 -21.43 0.40 18.17
CA GLY A 358 -21.11 -0.86 18.86
C GLY A 358 -20.51 -1.94 17.95
N VAL A 359 -20.05 -1.57 16.76
CA VAL A 359 -19.35 -2.49 15.85
C VAL A 359 -17.86 -2.46 16.18
N SER A 360 -17.28 -3.62 16.52
CA SER A 360 -15.85 -3.71 16.84
C SER A 360 -15.00 -3.57 15.56
N PRO A 361 -14.02 -2.67 15.52
CA PRO A 361 -13.05 -2.59 14.43
C PRO A 361 -12.26 -3.89 14.27
N ASP A 362 -11.90 -4.22 13.03
CA ASP A 362 -10.98 -5.31 12.71
C ASP A 362 -9.63 -4.78 12.19
N ALA A 363 -8.74 -5.67 11.79
CA ALA A 363 -7.42 -5.31 11.29
C ALA A 363 -7.47 -4.41 10.05
N ILE A 364 -8.49 -4.58 9.19
CA ILE A 364 -8.68 -3.74 8.00
C ILE A 364 -9.14 -2.34 8.42
N THR A 365 -10.10 -2.26 9.34
CA THR A 365 -10.57 -0.98 9.89
C THR A 365 -9.42 -0.18 10.49
N PHE A 366 -8.61 -0.81 11.36
CA PHE A 366 -7.49 -0.14 12.01
C PHE A 366 -6.40 0.28 11.03
N THR A 367 -6.09 -0.54 10.02
CA THR A 367 -5.12 -0.18 8.97
C THR A 367 -5.57 1.06 8.20
N CYS A 368 -6.86 1.13 7.84
CA CYS A 368 -7.45 2.30 7.21
C CYS A 368 -7.38 3.54 8.12
N ALA A 369 -7.82 3.42 9.37
CA ALA A 369 -7.79 4.54 10.32
C ALA A 369 -6.37 5.07 10.58
N LEU A 370 -5.38 4.18 10.75
CA LEU A 370 -3.97 4.55 10.89
C LEU A 370 -3.46 5.30 9.66
N LYS A 371 -3.84 4.87 8.45
CA LYS A 371 -3.47 5.55 7.21
C LYS A 371 -4.08 6.96 7.15
N ALA A 372 -5.35 7.12 7.55
CA ALA A 372 -5.99 8.43 7.64
C ALA A 372 -5.27 9.37 8.65
N CYS A 373 -4.90 8.86 9.83
CA CYS A 373 -4.13 9.64 10.81
C CYS A 373 -2.78 10.11 10.26
N VAL A 374 -2.08 9.28 9.49
CA VAL A 374 -0.80 9.65 8.87
C VAL A 374 -0.95 10.76 7.83
N MET A 375 -2.03 10.73 7.04
CA MET A 375 -2.27 11.74 6.00
C MET A 375 -2.65 13.11 6.59
N ILE A 376 -3.43 13.14 7.67
CA ILE A 376 -3.81 14.39 8.37
C ILE A 376 -2.67 14.89 9.28
N GLY A 377 -1.86 13.98 9.82
CA GLY A 377 -0.88 14.29 10.86
C GLY A 377 -1.43 14.21 12.29
N GLU A 378 -2.59 13.57 12.50
CA GLU A 378 -3.21 13.35 13.81
C GLU A 378 -2.54 12.21 14.59
N PHE A 379 -1.36 12.51 15.15
CA PHE A 379 -0.56 11.52 15.88
C PHE A 379 -1.21 11.04 17.18
N SER A 380 -2.02 11.88 17.84
CA SER A 380 -2.69 11.56 19.10
C SER A 380 -3.62 10.35 18.93
N MET A 381 -4.52 10.43 17.94
CA MET A 381 -5.47 9.38 17.60
C MET A 381 -4.77 8.11 17.11
N ALA A 382 -3.69 8.23 16.34
CA ALA A 382 -2.91 7.07 15.90
C ALA A 382 -2.33 6.25 17.06
N VAL A 383 -1.89 6.94 18.13
CA VAL A 383 -1.39 6.28 19.36
C VAL A 383 -2.53 5.61 20.12
N ASP A 384 -3.70 6.23 20.19
CA ASP A 384 -4.88 5.64 20.84
C ASP A 384 -5.37 4.39 20.08
N ILE A 385 -5.36 4.43 18.74
CA ILE A 385 -5.64 3.28 17.88
C ILE A 385 -4.63 2.16 18.14
N HIS A 386 -3.33 2.47 18.21
CA HIS A 386 -2.31 1.46 18.51
C HIS A 386 -2.52 0.81 19.89
N ALA A 387 -2.86 1.59 20.92
CA ALA A 387 -3.17 1.06 22.25
C ALA A 387 -4.39 0.11 22.23
N GLU A 388 -5.40 0.43 21.43
CA GLU A 388 -6.58 -0.40 21.24
C GLU A 388 -6.25 -1.70 20.48
N VAL A 389 -5.44 -1.64 19.42
CA VAL A 389 -4.93 -2.81 18.68
C VAL A 389 -4.18 -3.78 19.61
N GLU A 390 -3.34 -3.24 20.51
CA GLU A 390 -2.66 -4.04 21.53
C GLU A 390 -3.63 -4.66 22.54
N ARG A 391 -4.64 -3.89 22.99
CA ARG A 391 -5.65 -4.38 23.94
C ARG A 391 -6.46 -5.55 23.38
N GLN A 392 -6.68 -5.58 22.07
CA GLN A 392 -7.39 -6.65 21.37
C GLN A 392 -6.50 -7.86 21.01
N GLY A 393 -5.18 -7.78 21.23
CA GLY A 393 -4.23 -8.83 20.82
C GLY A 393 -4.12 -9.01 19.31
N LEU A 394 -4.50 -7.98 18.54
CA LEU A 394 -4.46 -8.00 17.08
C LEU A 394 -3.03 -7.81 16.56
N LEU A 395 -2.16 -7.18 17.34
CA LEU A 395 -0.76 -6.96 16.96
C LEU A 395 0.02 -8.27 16.80
N GLU A 396 -0.24 -9.28 17.63
CA GLU A 396 0.40 -10.59 17.55
C GLU A 396 -0.28 -11.54 16.56
N SER A 397 -1.53 -11.29 16.19
CA SER A 397 -2.33 -12.19 15.33
C SER A 397 -2.37 -11.75 13.87
N ASP A 398 -2.23 -10.45 13.57
CA ASP A 398 -2.28 -9.90 12.21
C ASP A 398 -0.99 -9.14 11.83
N LEU A 399 -0.19 -9.75 10.95
CA LEU A 399 1.08 -9.18 10.49
C LEU A 399 0.90 -7.93 9.61
N ILE A 400 -0.19 -7.84 8.84
CA ILE A 400 -0.46 -6.71 7.95
C ILE A 400 -0.75 -5.47 8.81
N LEU A 401 -1.58 -5.62 9.84
CA LEU A 401 -1.83 -4.56 10.81
C LEU A 401 -0.55 -4.17 11.55
N GLY A 402 0.27 -5.14 11.96
CA GLY A 402 1.58 -4.87 12.57
C GLY A 402 2.49 -4.01 11.68
N ASN A 403 2.54 -4.31 10.38
CA ASN A 403 3.29 -3.54 9.40
C ASN A 403 2.69 -2.12 9.21
N ALA A 404 1.36 -1.97 9.26
CA ALA A 404 0.69 -0.67 9.19
C ALA A 404 1.01 0.22 10.41
N VAL A 405 1.11 -0.34 11.61
CA VAL A 405 1.52 0.38 12.82
C VAL A 405 2.99 0.85 12.72
N ILE A 406 3.88 0.02 12.17
CA ILE A 406 5.28 0.39 11.91
C ILE A 406 5.34 1.57 10.92
N ASP A 407 4.64 1.45 9.78
CA ASP A 407 4.57 2.51 8.77
C ASP A 407 4.02 3.82 9.34
N MET A 408 2.99 3.74 10.19
CA MET A 408 2.44 4.91 10.89
C MET A 408 3.50 5.61 11.75
N TYR A 409 4.18 4.90 12.64
CA TYR A 409 5.20 5.53 13.50
C TYR A 409 6.37 6.08 12.69
N CYS A 410 6.77 5.40 11.61
CA CYS A 410 7.82 5.85 10.72
C CYS A 410 7.44 7.15 10.00
N LYS A 411 6.24 7.24 9.42
CA LYS A 411 5.75 8.43 8.72
C LYS A 411 5.39 9.59 9.64
N SER A 412 5.10 9.32 10.91
CA SER A 412 4.95 10.36 11.94
C SER A 412 6.28 10.80 12.59
N CYS A 413 7.43 10.45 12.02
CA CYS A 413 8.77 10.82 12.51
C CYS A 413 9.14 10.24 13.90
N PHE A 414 8.61 9.07 14.26
CA PHE A 414 8.95 8.34 15.50
C PHE A 414 9.46 6.90 15.25
N PRO A 415 10.54 6.70 14.48
CA PRO A 415 11.02 5.36 14.09
C PRO A 415 11.54 4.52 15.28
N THR A 416 11.85 5.14 16.41
CA THR A 416 12.21 4.43 17.65
C THR A 416 11.05 3.63 18.22
N ARG A 417 9.83 4.19 18.21
CA ARG A 417 8.60 3.48 18.62
C ARG A 417 8.27 2.36 17.62
N ALA A 418 8.46 2.61 16.33
CA ALA A 418 8.32 1.59 15.29
C ALA A 418 9.24 0.38 15.53
N LYS A 419 10.49 0.61 15.97
CA LYS A 419 11.44 -0.46 16.34
C LYS A 419 10.97 -1.28 17.54
N ASP A 420 10.28 -0.67 18.50
CA ASP A 420 9.72 -1.40 19.64
C ASP A 420 8.51 -2.25 19.25
N VAL A 421 7.67 -1.76 18.34
CA VAL A 421 6.58 -2.55 17.73
C VAL A 421 7.14 -3.76 16.97
N LEU A 422 8.16 -3.57 16.14
CA LEU A 422 8.82 -4.66 15.39
C LEU A 422 9.36 -5.77 16.32
N LYS A 423 9.90 -5.40 17.49
CA LYS A 423 10.38 -6.38 18.47
C LYS A 423 9.26 -7.27 19.02
N ARG A 424 8.03 -6.74 19.12
CA ARG A 424 6.86 -7.43 19.65
C ARG A 424 6.17 -8.35 18.63
N LEU A 425 6.40 -8.14 17.33
CA LEU A 425 5.81 -9.00 16.30
C LEU A 425 6.33 -10.45 16.39
N PRO A 426 5.46 -11.48 16.42
CA PRO A 426 5.87 -12.89 16.52
C PRO A 426 6.61 -13.40 15.28
N ARG A 427 6.28 -12.82 14.12
CA ARG A 427 6.94 -13.05 12.83
C ARG A 427 7.22 -11.70 12.21
N ARG A 428 8.40 -11.57 11.62
CA ARG A 428 8.82 -10.38 10.88
C ARG A 428 9.02 -10.80 9.45
N ASP A 429 8.43 -10.07 8.51
CA ASP A 429 8.66 -10.27 7.09
C ASP A 429 9.54 -9.13 6.55
N ILE A 430 9.83 -9.20 5.26
CA ILE A 430 10.62 -8.17 4.58
C ILE A 430 9.93 -6.80 4.62
N PHE A 431 8.59 -6.76 4.64
CA PHE A 431 7.81 -5.54 4.70
C PHE A 431 7.92 -4.85 6.07
N SER A 432 7.93 -5.61 7.17
CA SER A 432 8.15 -5.08 8.52
C SER A 432 9.49 -4.34 8.62
N TRP A 433 10.54 -4.93 8.04
CA TRP A 433 11.89 -4.34 8.02
C TRP A 433 12.00 -3.17 7.05
N ASN A 434 11.46 -3.29 5.85
CA ASN A 434 11.51 -2.22 4.84
C ASN A 434 10.74 -0.97 5.31
N GLY A 435 9.58 -1.13 5.96
CA GLY A 435 8.87 -0.01 6.58
C GLY A 435 9.71 0.71 7.63
N LEU A 436 10.38 -0.04 8.51
CA LEU A 436 11.26 0.53 9.52
C LEU A 436 12.49 1.23 8.93
N LEU A 437 13.16 0.60 7.95
CA LEU A 437 14.31 1.17 7.25
C LEU A 437 13.93 2.45 6.52
N ALA A 438 12.78 2.47 5.83
CA ALA A 438 12.26 3.66 5.16
C ALA A 438 12.06 4.82 6.15
N GLY A 439 11.52 4.56 7.35
CA GLY A 439 11.38 5.55 8.41
C GLY A 439 12.71 6.15 8.86
N TYR A 440 13.78 5.34 8.97
CA TYR A 440 15.12 5.83 9.30
C TYR A 440 15.83 6.57 8.15
N THR A 441 15.26 6.61 6.93
CA THR A 441 15.86 7.37 5.82
C THR A 441 15.51 8.86 5.81
N GLN A 442 14.43 9.25 6.51
CA GLN A 442 13.94 10.63 6.49
C GLN A 442 14.70 11.55 7.47
N ASP A 443 15.21 10.97 8.55
CA ASP A 443 16.00 11.65 9.57
C ASP A 443 17.42 11.09 9.58
N LYS A 444 18.43 11.87 9.98
CA LYS A 444 19.88 11.60 9.87
C LYS A 444 20.42 10.37 10.67
N TYR A 445 19.62 9.32 10.85
CA TYR A 445 19.87 8.10 11.62
C TYR A 445 20.46 6.96 10.77
N VAL A 446 21.60 7.22 10.11
CA VAL A 446 22.27 6.21 9.27
C VAL A 446 22.74 4.99 10.08
N ASN A 447 23.12 5.18 11.34
CA ASN A 447 23.60 4.08 12.18
C ASN A 447 22.45 3.13 12.50
N GLU A 448 21.31 3.68 12.93
CA GLU A 448 20.13 2.91 13.30
C GLU A 448 19.54 2.18 12.09
N CYS A 449 19.59 2.79 10.90
CA CYS A 449 19.21 2.15 9.63
C CYS A 449 20.09 0.90 9.36
N LEU A 450 21.41 1.04 9.44
CA LEU A 450 22.33 -0.07 9.18
C LEU A 450 22.31 -1.13 10.29
N ASP A 451 22.11 -0.76 11.55
CA ASP A 451 21.89 -1.71 12.65
C ASP A 451 20.64 -2.55 12.40
N CYS A 452 19.57 -1.95 11.84
CA CYS A 452 18.37 -2.69 11.46
C CYS A 452 18.62 -3.63 10.28
N PHE A 453 19.42 -3.22 9.30
CA PHE A 453 19.85 -4.08 8.19
C PHE A 453 20.64 -5.30 8.69
N GLU A 454 21.61 -5.10 9.59
CA GLU A 454 22.38 -6.20 10.18
C GLU A 454 21.48 -7.14 11.00
N GLN A 455 20.52 -6.61 11.75
CA GLN A 455 19.57 -7.42 12.51
C GLN A 455 18.63 -8.21 11.60
N MET A 456 18.15 -7.62 10.49
CA MET A 456 17.35 -8.31 9.48
C MET A 456 18.08 -9.53 8.91
N GLN A 457 19.38 -9.38 8.62
CA GLN A 457 20.22 -10.48 8.15
C GLN A 457 20.43 -11.55 9.25
N CYS A 458 20.61 -11.15 10.50
CA CYS A 458 20.71 -12.08 11.64
C CYS A 458 19.41 -12.87 11.85
N ASP A 459 18.26 -12.29 11.55
CA ASP A 459 16.95 -12.94 11.57
C ASP A 459 16.73 -13.89 10.36
N GLY A 460 17.71 -13.98 9.45
CA GLY A 460 17.69 -14.88 8.29
C GLY A 460 16.84 -14.39 7.12
N ILE A 461 16.47 -13.10 7.11
CA ILE A 461 15.65 -12.49 6.06
C ILE A 461 16.57 -11.89 5.00
N PHE A 462 16.35 -12.24 3.74
CA PHE A 462 17.19 -11.79 2.64
C PHE A 462 16.79 -10.37 2.18
N PRO A 463 17.74 -9.41 2.07
CA PRO A 463 17.46 -8.06 1.57
C PRO A 463 16.92 -8.04 0.14
N ASP A 464 15.97 -7.14 -0.13
CA ASP A 464 15.48 -6.83 -1.48
C ASP A 464 15.98 -5.47 -2.00
N ALA A 465 15.57 -5.11 -3.21
CA ALA A 465 15.92 -3.84 -3.83
C ALA A 465 15.52 -2.63 -2.97
N VAL A 466 14.36 -2.69 -2.30
CA VAL A 466 13.88 -1.62 -1.42
C VAL A 466 14.76 -1.50 -0.17
N THR A 467 15.18 -2.63 0.41
CA THR A 467 16.12 -2.66 1.54
C THR A 467 17.42 -1.93 1.20
N PHE A 468 18.03 -2.26 0.06
CA PHE A 468 19.28 -1.64 -0.39
C PHE A 468 19.11 -0.15 -0.70
N ALA A 469 18.03 0.22 -1.39
CA ALA A 469 17.72 1.62 -1.69
C ALA A 469 17.56 2.46 -0.41
N CYS A 470 16.91 1.93 0.63
CA CYS A 470 16.77 2.62 1.91
C CYS A 470 18.12 2.85 2.59
N CYS A 471 18.97 1.81 2.64
CA CYS A 471 20.29 1.92 3.25
C CYS A 471 21.20 2.91 2.51
N LEU A 472 21.22 2.88 1.18
CA LEU A 472 21.99 3.80 0.35
C LEU A 472 21.48 5.24 0.49
N LYS A 473 20.16 5.44 0.52
CA LYS A 473 19.56 6.76 0.75
C LYS A 473 19.96 7.34 2.10
N ALA A 474 19.96 6.53 3.17
CA ALA A 474 20.42 6.96 4.50
C ALA A 474 21.93 7.31 4.49
N CYS A 475 22.75 6.55 3.77
CA CYS A 475 24.17 6.86 3.59
C CYS A 475 24.39 8.18 2.84
N GLY A 476 23.64 8.40 1.75
CA GLY A 476 23.71 9.65 0.97
C GLY A 476 23.26 10.87 1.77
N ALA A 477 22.16 10.76 2.52
CA ALA A 477 21.62 11.84 3.35
C ALA A 477 22.56 12.27 4.49
N THR A 478 23.39 11.35 5.00
CA THR A 478 24.37 11.60 6.07
C THR A 478 25.79 11.79 5.55
N GLN A 479 25.99 11.75 4.23
CA GLN A 479 27.30 11.80 3.57
C GLN A 479 28.29 10.73 4.08
N ALA A 480 27.77 9.57 4.51
CA ALA A 480 28.55 8.48 5.08
C ALA A 480 29.10 7.54 3.99
N VAL A 481 30.01 8.05 3.15
CA VAL A 481 30.50 7.34 1.95
C VAL A 481 31.09 5.96 2.22
N GLU A 482 31.83 5.77 3.31
CA GLU A 482 32.47 4.47 3.62
C GLU A 482 31.42 3.38 3.89
N LYS A 483 30.32 3.76 4.55
CA LYS A 483 29.18 2.85 4.77
C LYS A 483 28.44 2.57 3.48
N GLY A 484 28.27 3.59 2.63
CA GLY A 484 27.71 3.45 1.29
C GLY A 484 28.54 2.51 0.40
N ARG A 485 29.88 2.61 0.44
CA ARG A 485 30.81 1.72 -0.28
C ARG A 485 30.70 0.27 0.18
N ASN A 486 30.59 0.03 1.49
CA ASN A 486 30.35 -1.31 2.02
C ASN A 486 29.02 -1.89 1.49
N MET A 487 27.97 -1.08 1.44
CA MET A 487 26.67 -1.51 0.90
C MET A 487 26.74 -1.77 -0.62
N HIS A 488 27.46 -0.92 -1.36
CA HIS A 488 27.69 -1.10 -2.79
C HIS A 488 28.43 -2.41 -3.08
N ALA A 489 29.46 -2.76 -2.30
CA ALA A 489 30.16 -4.04 -2.44
C ALA A 489 29.25 -5.26 -2.23
N LEU A 490 28.30 -5.19 -1.29
CA LEU A 490 27.29 -6.24 -1.09
C LEU A 490 26.33 -6.33 -2.28
N ILE A 491 25.89 -5.19 -2.80
CA ILE A 491 25.01 -5.10 -3.98
C ILE A 491 25.67 -5.73 -5.22
N GLU A 492 26.96 -5.45 -5.45
CA GLU A 492 27.76 -6.07 -6.51
C GLU A 492 27.88 -7.59 -6.30
N GLN A 493 28.15 -8.03 -5.06
CA GLN A 493 28.26 -9.46 -4.74
C GLN A 493 26.99 -10.25 -5.07
N PHE A 494 25.81 -9.65 -4.87
CA PHE A 494 24.51 -10.27 -5.19
C PHE A 494 24.06 -10.05 -6.64
N GLY A 495 24.78 -9.22 -7.40
CA GLY A 495 24.46 -8.86 -8.78
C GLY A 495 23.14 -8.12 -8.92
N TRP A 496 22.83 -7.21 -7.99
CA TRP A 496 21.56 -6.45 -8.01
C TRP A 496 21.56 -5.30 -9.01
N ILE A 497 22.72 -4.70 -9.32
CA ILE A 497 22.82 -3.54 -10.23
C ILE A 497 22.27 -3.86 -11.62
N GLU A 498 22.52 -5.06 -12.12
CA GLU A 498 22.03 -5.51 -13.43
C GLU A 498 20.58 -6.02 -13.39
N LYS A 499 20.04 -6.30 -12.19
CA LYS A 499 18.72 -6.91 -12.01
C LYS A 499 17.62 -5.88 -11.74
N ASP A 500 17.96 -4.75 -11.13
CA ASP A 500 16.98 -3.79 -10.64
C ASP A 500 17.48 -2.34 -10.78
N ASP A 501 16.80 -1.57 -11.64
CA ASP A 501 17.11 -0.17 -11.93
C ASP A 501 17.03 0.73 -10.66
N ILE A 502 16.20 0.39 -9.67
CA ILE A 502 16.04 1.17 -8.44
C ILE A 502 17.35 1.15 -7.64
N VAL A 503 18.01 -0.02 -7.56
CA VAL A 503 19.26 -0.16 -6.82
C VAL A 503 20.39 0.59 -7.51
N GLY A 504 20.49 0.48 -8.85
CA GLY A 504 21.47 1.24 -9.63
C GLY A 504 21.33 2.75 -9.43
N ASN A 505 20.10 3.26 -9.52
CA ASN A 505 19.80 4.68 -9.28
C ASN A 505 20.14 5.13 -7.85
N ALA A 506 19.87 4.29 -6.85
CA ALA A 506 20.17 4.59 -5.44
C ALA A 506 21.69 4.65 -5.17
N VAL A 507 22.50 3.86 -5.88
CA VAL A 507 23.97 3.91 -5.77
C VAL A 507 24.50 5.23 -6.34
N ILE A 508 24.00 5.64 -7.51
CA ILE A 508 24.36 6.92 -8.14
C ILE A 508 23.99 8.09 -7.21
N ASP A 509 22.75 8.13 -6.71
CA ASP A 509 22.28 9.15 -5.77
C ASP A 509 23.12 9.22 -4.48
N MET A 510 23.54 8.07 -3.95
CA MET A 510 24.39 8.00 -2.76
C MET A 510 25.76 8.63 -3.01
N TYR A 511 26.47 8.25 -4.09
CA TYR A 511 27.77 8.84 -4.41
C TYR A 511 27.66 10.33 -4.75
N ALA A 512 26.65 10.70 -5.53
CA ALA A 512 26.34 12.08 -5.89
C ALA A 512 26.15 12.97 -4.65
N LYS A 513 25.30 12.55 -3.69
CA LYS A 513 25.08 13.31 -2.44
C LYS A 513 26.31 13.37 -1.54
N CYS A 514 27.17 12.34 -1.57
CA CYS A 514 28.43 12.33 -0.84
C CYS A 514 29.54 13.19 -1.49
N GLY A 515 29.32 13.74 -2.69
CA GLY A 515 30.30 14.58 -3.41
C GLY A 515 31.32 13.79 -4.23
N TYR A 516 31.14 12.47 -4.37
CA TYR A 516 31.97 11.60 -5.19
C TYR A 516 31.37 11.51 -6.59
N LEU A 517 31.39 12.64 -7.31
CA LEU A 517 30.71 12.80 -8.60
C LEU A 517 31.30 11.89 -9.68
N SER A 518 32.62 11.70 -9.72
CA SER A 518 33.28 10.79 -10.68
C SER A 518 32.85 9.34 -10.51
N GLU A 519 32.68 8.87 -9.27
CA GLU A 519 32.12 7.54 -9.02
C GLU A 519 30.64 7.45 -9.40
N ALA A 520 29.86 8.53 -9.19
CA ALA A 520 28.46 8.58 -9.61
C ALA A 520 28.32 8.50 -11.15
N GLU A 521 29.15 9.24 -11.90
CA GLU A 521 29.23 9.18 -13.36
C GLU A 521 29.61 7.79 -13.86
N HIS A 522 30.66 7.20 -13.27
CA HIS A 522 31.09 5.86 -13.63
C HIS A 522 29.97 4.82 -13.43
N MET A 523 29.18 4.95 -12.36
CA MET A 523 28.03 4.07 -12.13
C MET A 523 26.91 4.33 -13.13
N PHE A 524 26.66 5.58 -13.48
CA PHE A 524 25.67 5.98 -14.47
C PHE A 524 25.98 5.44 -15.88
N ASP A 525 27.24 5.47 -16.28
CA ASP A 525 27.70 4.97 -17.59
C ASP A 525 27.61 3.45 -17.70
N ASN A 526 27.71 2.74 -16.58
CA ASN A 526 27.62 1.28 -16.54
C ASN A 526 26.17 0.75 -16.46
N LEU A 527 25.15 1.61 -16.40
CA LEU A 527 23.75 1.17 -16.43
C LEU A 527 23.37 0.62 -17.81
N LEU A 528 22.75 -0.57 -17.84
CA LEU A 528 22.22 -1.17 -19.07
C LEU A 528 21.09 -0.33 -19.69
N THR A 529 20.25 0.24 -18.83
CA THR A 529 19.12 1.08 -19.18
C THR A 529 19.10 2.32 -18.30
N LYS A 530 19.29 3.50 -18.92
CA LYS A 530 19.15 4.79 -18.25
C LYS A 530 17.66 5.16 -18.15
N SER A 531 17.30 5.85 -17.08
CA SER A 531 15.93 6.32 -16.81
C SER A 531 15.95 7.80 -16.45
N THR A 532 14.79 8.47 -16.48
CA THR A 532 14.69 9.85 -15.98
C THR A 532 15.18 9.97 -14.53
N VAL A 533 15.04 8.91 -13.72
CA VAL A 533 15.52 8.89 -12.33
C VAL A 533 17.05 8.85 -12.25
N SER A 534 17.73 8.09 -13.13
CA SER A 534 19.21 8.05 -13.16
C SER A 534 19.80 9.40 -13.51
N TRP A 535 19.23 10.08 -14.52
CA TRP A 535 19.62 11.45 -14.91
C TRP A 535 19.38 12.44 -13.78
N ASN A 536 18.23 12.37 -13.11
CA ASN A 536 17.90 13.27 -12.00
C ASN A 536 18.86 13.12 -10.83
N ALA A 537 19.29 11.89 -10.50
CA ALA A 537 20.27 11.66 -9.44
C ALA A 537 21.61 12.36 -9.75
N LEU A 538 22.08 12.26 -11.00
CA LEU A 538 23.33 12.89 -11.44
C LEU A 538 23.22 14.43 -11.48
N ILE A 539 22.18 14.98 -12.12
CA ILE A 539 21.94 16.42 -12.20
C ILE A 539 21.77 17.03 -10.80
N SER A 540 21.02 16.37 -9.91
CA SER A 540 20.85 16.82 -8.52
C SER A 540 22.17 16.81 -7.74
N GLY A 541 23.01 15.79 -7.97
CA GLY A 541 24.38 15.71 -7.44
C GLY A 541 25.21 16.92 -7.83
N TYR A 542 25.27 17.23 -9.12
CA TYR A 542 26.01 18.36 -9.65
C TYR A 542 25.53 19.70 -9.06
N VAL A 543 24.22 19.91 -9.02
CA VAL A 543 23.62 21.12 -8.42
C VAL A 543 23.98 21.26 -6.95
N THR A 544 23.93 20.16 -6.18
CA THR A 544 24.19 20.17 -4.73
C THR A 544 25.63 20.56 -4.41
N HIS A 545 26.59 20.17 -5.26
CA HIS A 545 28.02 20.44 -5.08
C HIS A 545 28.52 21.65 -5.89
N PHE A 546 27.61 22.53 -6.29
CA PHE A 546 27.93 23.79 -6.98
C PHE A 546 28.53 23.66 -8.39
N HIS A 547 28.34 22.51 -9.03
CA HIS A 547 28.73 22.22 -10.41
C HIS A 547 27.58 22.51 -11.38
N GLY A 548 27.17 23.78 -11.47
CA GLY A 548 26.01 24.19 -12.27
C GLY A 548 26.16 23.97 -13.78
N GLU A 549 27.40 24.07 -14.31
CA GLU A 549 27.65 23.90 -15.76
C GLU A 549 27.45 22.44 -16.16
N ASP A 550 28.08 21.52 -15.43
CA ASP A 550 27.97 20.07 -15.60
C ASP A 550 26.50 19.62 -15.48
N ALA A 551 25.74 20.17 -14.53
CA ALA A 551 24.31 19.89 -14.37
C ALA A 551 23.48 20.25 -15.62
N LEU A 552 23.78 21.39 -16.26
CA LEU A 552 23.07 21.83 -17.46
C LEU A 552 23.53 21.09 -18.72
N GLU A 553 24.78 20.63 -18.77
CA GLU A 553 25.27 19.74 -19.83
C GLU A 553 24.56 18.39 -19.76
N CYS A 554 24.49 17.76 -18.57
CA CYS A 554 23.72 16.53 -18.38
C CYS A 554 22.23 16.70 -18.74
N PHE A 555 21.63 17.85 -18.43
CA PHE A 555 20.25 18.14 -18.83
C PHE A 555 20.07 18.15 -20.37
N GLU A 556 21.01 18.76 -21.09
CA GLU A 556 20.98 18.80 -22.55
C GLU A 556 21.21 17.41 -23.17
N GLU A 557 22.15 16.64 -22.63
CA GLU A 557 22.39 15.25 -23.04
C GLU A 557 21.14 14.37 -22.84
N MET A 558 20.49 14.47 -21.68
CA MET A 558 19.24 13.78 -21.39
C MET A 558 18.16 14.07 -22.45
N GLN A 559 18.00 15.33 -22.86
CA GLN A 559 17.05 15.72 -23.90
C GLN A 559 17.46 15.20 -25.28
N ASN A 560 18.75 15.22 -25.61
CA ASN A 560 19.28 14.71 -26.88
C ASN A 560 19.11 13.19 -27.03
N GLU A 561 19.15 12.44 -25.92
CA GLU A 561 18.85 11.01 -25.88
C GLU A 561 17.34 10.70 -25.92
N GLY A 562 16.48 11.72 -25.90
CA GLY A 562 15.02 11.59 -26.05
C GLY A 562 14.26 11.36 -24.75
N TYR A 563 14.89 11.54 -23.59
CA TYR A 563 14.21 11.47 -22.30
C TYR A 563 13.43 12.76 -22.02
N ILE A 564 12.20 12.61 -21.50
CA ILE A 564 11.34 13.75 -21.16
C ILE A 564 11.71 14.22 -19.75
N PRO A 565 12.11 15.50 -19.56
CA PRO A 565 12.34 16.07 -18.24
C PRO A 565 11.05 16.07 -17.40
N ASN A 566 11.15 15.65 -16.14
CA ASN A 566 10.03 15.72 -15.20
C ASN A 566 10.20 16.92 -14.24
N SER A 567 9.26 17.09 -13.31
CA SER A 567 9.28 18.20 -12.33
C SER A 567 10.60 18.30 -11.55
N VAL A 568 11.19 17.16 -11.16
CA VAL A 568 12.48 17.11 -10.44
C VAL A 568 13.64 17.53 -11.34
N THR A 569 13.66 17.08 -12.60
CA THR A 569 14.68 17.48 -13.58
C THR A 569 14.66 19.00 -13.80
N LEU A 570 13.47 19.55 -14.02
CA LEU A 570 13.27 20.98 -14.30
C LEU A 570 13.65 21.83 -13.09
N LEU A 571 13.32 21.39 -11.87
CA LEU A 571 13.70 22.07 -10.63
C LEU A 571 15.21 22.11 -10.43
N CYS A 572 15.91 20.97 -10.62
CA CYS A 572 17.38 20.93 -10.51
C CYS A 572 18.04 21.80 -11.60
N SER A 573 17.54 21.75 -12.83
CA SER A 573 18.08 22.53 -13.94
C SER A 573 17.87 24.04 -13.76
N LEU A 574 16.70 24.46 -13.24
CA LEU A 574 16.46 25.85 -12.87
C LEU A 574 17.34 26.31 -11.71
N LYS A 575 17.62 25.42 -10.75
CA LYS A 575 18.57 25.71 -9.68
C LYS A 575 19.98 25.94 -10.23
N ALA A 576 20.44 25.11 -11.16
CA ALA A 576 21.69 25.33 -11.87
C ALA A 576 21.71 26.67 -12.62
N CYS A 577 20.62 27.02 -13.32
CA CYS A 577 20.48 28.33 -13.98
C CYS A 577 20.53 29.51 -12.98
N SER A 578 19.90 29.37 -11.82
CA SER A 578 19.93 30.37 -10.73
C SER A 578 21.35 30.57 -10.18
N MET A 579 22.14 29.49 -10.10
CA MET A 579 23.53 29.54 -9.62
C MET A 579 24.49 30.18 -10.61
N LEU A 580 24.28 29.97 -11.90
CA LEU A 580 25.11 30.52 -12.98
C LEU A 580 24.60 31.86 -13.54
N SER A 581 23.44 32.34 -13.05
CA SER A 581 22.68 33.44 -13.66
C SER A 581 22.46 33.24 -15.18
N ALA A 582 22.19 32.00 -15.60
CA ALA A 582 22.05 31.61 -17.00
C ALA A 582 20.63 31.90 -17.54
N CYS A 583 20.35 33.19 -17.79
CA CYS A 583 19.03 33.69 -18.16
C CYS A 583 18.39 33.00 -19.39
N ASP A 584 19.19 32.76 -20.43
CA ASP A 584 18.68 32.23 -21.71
C ASP A 584 18.24 30.77 -21.57
N LYS A 585 19.04 29.94 -20.90
CA LYS A 585 18.68 28.56 -20.56
C LYS A 585 17.48 28.53 -19.60
N GLY A 586 17.44 29.42 -18.61
CA GLY A 586 16.30 29.56 -17.71
C GLY A 586 14.97 29.85 -18.44
N LYS A 587 14.98 30.72 -19.46
CA LYS A 587 13.80 30.99 -20.30
C LYS A 587 13.36 29.78 -21.14
N MET A 588 14.32 29.01 -21.66
CA MET A 588 14.00 27.76 -22.39
C MET A 588 13.32 26.75 -21.47
N ILE A 589 13.83 26.58 -20.25
CA ILE A 589 13.24 25.69 -19.25
C ILE A 589 11.84 26.19 -18.82
N HIS A 590 11.64 27.50 -18.67
CA HIS A 590 10.32 28.06 -18.37
C HIS A 590 9.28 27.72 -19.44
N ALA A 591 9.62 27.87 -20.74
CA ALA A 591 8.71 27.48 -21.82
C ALA A 591 8.33 25.98 -21.76
N GLU A 592 9.28 25.13 -21.34
CA GLU A 592 9.03 23.71 -21.12
C GLU A 592 8.12 23.43 -19.92
N VAL A 593 8.28 24.16 -18.81
CA VAL A 593 7.40 24.09 -17.64
C VAL A 593 5.95 24.44 -18.02
N GLU A 594 5.76 25.49 -18.82
CA GLU A 594 4.44 25.88 -19.31
C GLU A 594 3.82 24.82 -20.23
N ARG A 595 4.63 24.25 -21.14
CA ARG A 595 4.18 23.20 -22.06
C ARG A 595 3.69 21.95 -21.32
N GLN A 596 4.29 21.63 -20.17
CA GLN A 596 3.92 20.49 -19.35
C GLN A 596 2.83 20.81 -18.29
N GLY A 597 2.43 22.08 -18.14
CA GLY A 597 1.46 22.49 -17.11
C GLY A 597 1.99 22.36 -15.67
N LEU A 598 3.31 22.46 -15.48
CA LEU A 598 3.97 22.25 -14.18
C LEU A 598 4.28 23.56 -13.42
N LEU A 599 3.57 24.64 -13.77
CA LEU A 599 3.85 25.97 -13.21
C LEU A 599 3.69 26.01 -11.69
N GLU A 600 2.62 25.42 -11.15
CA GLU A 600 2.38 25.40 -9.70
C GLU A 600 3.47 24.61 -8.94
N PHE A 601 4.05 23.56 -9.55
CA PHE A 601 5.07 22.73 -8.90
C PHE A 601 6.47 23.36 -8.91
N VAL A 602 6.80 24.15 -9.95
CA VAL A 602 8.17 24.64 -10.19
C VAL A 602 8.25 26.18 -10.12
N GLY A 603 7.11 26.86 -10.01
CA GLY A 603 6.96 28.31 -10.07
C GLY A 603 7.84 29.08 -9.08
N ASN A 604 7.92 28.62 -7.83
CA ASN A 604 8.78 29.25 -6.82
C ASN A 604 10.27 29.27 -7.23
N MET A 605 10.73 28.20 -7.89
CA MET A 605 12.11 28.13 -8.41
C MET A 605 12.31 29.02 -9.64
N LEU A 606 11.28 29.18 -10.49
CA LEU A 606 11.32 30.13 -11.61
C LEU A 606 11.42 31.57 -11.13
N VAL A 607 10.67 31.95 -10.08
CA VAL A 607 10.75 33.27 -9.45
C VAL A 607 12.15 33.52 -8.89
N ASP A 608 12.71 32.56 -8.14
CA ASP A 608 14.09 32.66 -7.63
C ASP A 608 15.11 32.80 -8.77
N MET A 609 15.00 31.97 -9.81
CA MET A 609 15.91 31.98 -10.97
C MET A 609 15.86 33.34 -11.69
N TYR A 610 14.67 33.85 -12.01
CA TYR A 610 14.52 35.16 -12.65
C TYR A 610 15.02 36.31 -11.76
N GLY A 611 14.78 36.22 -10.45
CA GLY A 611 15.30 37.16 -9.46
C GLY A 611 16.83 37.23 -9.47
N LYS A 612 17.50 36.08 -9.38
CA LYS A 612 18.98 35.99 -9.45
C LYS A 612 19.56 36.36 -10.81
N CYS A 613 18.77 36.22 -11.87
CA CYS A 613 19.09 36.68 -13.22
C CYS A 613 18.88 38.20 -13.43
N GLY A 614 18.31 38.91 -12.44
CA GLY A 614 17.99 40.34 -12.54
C GLY A 614 16.79 40.67 -13.44
N LEU A 615 16.02 39.66 -13.88
CA LEU A 615 14.86 39.81 -14.75
C LEU A 615 13.57 39.96 -13.93
N LEU A 616 13.48 41.05 -13.17
CA LEU A 616 12.40 41.28 -12.19
C LEU A 616 10.99 41.27 -12.80
N GLU A 617 10.79 41.82 -14.00
CA GLU A 617 9.49 41.79 -14.68
C GLU A 617 9.03 40.36 -14.99
N SER A 618 9.96 39.48 -15.36
CA SER A 618 9.66 38.06 -15.60
C SER A 618 9.36 37.33 -14.29
N ALA A 619 10.10 37.62 -13.22
CA ALA A 619 9.83 37.08 -11.89
C ALA A 619 8.43 37.49 -11.39
N HIS A 620 8.04 38.76 -11.59
CA HIS A 620 6.72 39.28 -11.24
C HIS A 620 5.60 38.62 -12.04
N SER A 621 5.77 38.50 -13.35
CA SER A 621 4.77 37.83 -14.20
C SER A 621 4.54 36.36 -13.81
N VAL A 622 5.58 35.65 -13.36
CA VAL A 622 5.42 34.27 -12.88
C VAL A 622 4.72 34.26 -11.53
N PHE A 623 5.10 35.14 -10.60
CA PHE A 623 4.52 35.23 -9.26
C PHE A 623 3.01 35.51 -9.30
N GLU A 624 2.54 36.43 -10.16
CA GLU A 624 1.11 36.74 -10.31
C GLU A 624 0.28 35.59 -10.91
N ARG A 625 0.93 34.61 -11.55
CA ARG A 625 0.26 33.49 -12.20
C ARG A 625 0.14 32.25 -11.30
N LEU A 626 0.75 32.24 -10.13
CA LEU A 626 0.65 31.14 -9.18
C LEU A 626 -0.72 31.17 -8.50
N GLU A 627 -1.41 30.03 -8.49
CA GLU A 627 -2.74 29.90 -7.88
C GLU A 627 -2.66 29.85 -6.34
N CYS A 628 -1.58 29.27 -5.80
CA CYS A 628 -1.33 29.19 -4.37
C CYS A 628 0.00 29.86 -4.01
N LEU A 629 -0.08 31.05 -3.41
CA LEU A 629 1.08 31.76 -2.91
C LEU A 629 1.35 31.34 -1.45
N ASP A 630 2.50 30.72 -1.23
CA ASP A 630 2.97 30.34 0.10
C ASP A 630 4.13 31.24 0.59
N ILE A 631 4.62 30.97 1.79
CA ILE A 631 5.76 31.70 2.38
C ILE A 631 7.00 31.58 1.47
N VAL A 632 7.18 30.45 0.78
CA VAL A 632 8.33 30.19 -0.09
C VAL A 632 8.24 31.02 -1.38
N SER A 633 7.05 31.14 -1.98
CA SER A 633 6.78 32.02 -3.12
C SER A 633 7.15 33.46 -2.79
N CYS A 634 6.66 33.96 -1.65
CA CYS A 634 6.96 35.31 -1.17
C CYS A 634 8.45 35.51 -0.89
N ASN A 635 9.10 34.53 -0.27
CA ASN A 635 10.54 34.61 0.04
C ASN A 635 11.40 34.65 -1.23
N ALA A 636 11.09 33.82 -2.23
CA ALA A 636 11.77 33.85 -3.52
C ALA A 636 11.58 35.19 -4.23
N PHE A 637 10.36 35.73 -4.21
CA PHE A 637 10.03 37.01 -4.83
C PHE A 637 10.74 38.19 -4.13
N ILE A 638 10.60 38.29 -2.80
CA ILE A 638 11.24 39.32 -1.98
C ILE A 638 12.77 39.23 -2.12
N GLY A 639 13.34 38.02 -2.10
CA GLY A 639 14.78 37.81 -2.24
C GLY A 639 15.34 38.33 -3.57
N GLY A 640 14.62 38.09 -4.68
CA GLY A 640 15.00 38.59 -6.00
C GLY A 640 15.05 40.12 -6.06
N TYR A 641 14.01 40.80 -5.55
CA TYR A 641 13.98 42.27 -5.50
C TYR A 641 14.97 42.86 -4.49
N ALA A 642 15.19 42.18 -3.36
CA ALA A 642 16.14 42.59 -2.33
C ALA A 642 17.58 42.65 -2.86
N GLN A 643 18.01 41.65 -3.64
CA GLN A 643 19.35 41.61 -4.23
C GLN A 643 19.59 42.74 -5.24
N GLN A 644 18.53 43.22 -5.90
CA GLN A 644 18.60 44.35 -6.82
C GLN A 644 18.44 45.71 -6.12
N GLY A 645 18.19 45.74 -4.81
CA GLY A 645 18.01 46.96 -4.03
C GLY A 645 16.65 47.65 -4.17
N GLU A 646 15.66 46.97 -4.74
CA GLU A 646 14.30 47.49 -4.96
C GLU A 646 13.43 47.34 -3.69
N ALA A 647 13.80 48.08 -2.64
CA ALA A 647 13.17 47.96 -1.31
C ALA A 647 11.66 48.26 -1.30
N GLY A 648 11.16 49.11 -2.21
CA GLY A 648 9.74 49.46 -2.28
C GLY A 648 8.83 48.25 -2.51
N PHE A 649 9.17 47.40 -3.48
CA PHE A 649 8.41 46.18 -3.77
C PHE A 649 8.56 45.14 -2.66
N VAL A 650 9.74 45.04 -2.03
CA VAL A 650 9.98 44.16 -0.88
C VAL A 650 9.02 44.46 0.28
N PHE A 651 8.88 45.74 0.66
CA PHE A 651 7.95 46.13 1.72
C PHE A 651 6.48 45.95 1.33
N GLN A 652 6.14 46.19 0.06
CA GLN A 652 4.78 45.98 -0.44
C GLN A 652 4.37 44.50 -0.34
N THR A 653 5.22 43.58 -0.79
CA THR A 653 4.95 42.13 -0.70
C THR A 653 4.91 41.66 0.75
N LEU A 654 5.78 42.18 1.62
CA LEU A 654 5.76 41.86 3.05
C LEU A 654 4.43 42.30 3.72
N SER A 655 3.92 43.48 3.38
CA SER A 655 2.61 43.94 3.89
C SER A 655 1.48 43.01 3.45
N TRP A 656 1.46 42.66 2.16
CA TRP A 656 0.47 41.73 1.60
C TRP A 656 0.53 40.36 2.30
N MET A 657 1.74 39.82 2.53
CA MET A 657 1.94 38.56 3.23
C MET A 657 1.31 38.56 4.63
N ILE A 658 1.48 39.65 5.38
CA ILE A 658 0.91 39.82 6.73
C ILE A 658 -0.63 39.93 6.67
N GLU A 659 -1.16 40.64 5.67
CA GLU A 659 -2.61 40.82 5.47
C GLU A 659 -3.33 39.50 5.16
N GLU A 660 -2.72 38.61 4.38
CA GLU A 660 -3.22 37.26 4.07
C GLU A 660 -3.01 36.26 5.21
N GLY A 661 -2.43 36.68 6.34
CA GLY A 661 -2.20 35.83 7.51
C GLY A 661 -0.98 34.91 7.39
N LEU A 662 -0.15 35.07 6.36
CA LEU A 662 1.13 34.37 6.22
C LEU A 662 2.15 35.00 7.17
N LYS A 663 2.69 34.24 8.12
CA LYS A 663 3.67 34.75 9.08
C LYS A 663 5.07 34.80 8.44
N PRO A 664 5.73 35.98 8.37
CA PRO A 664 7.11 36.09 7.92
C PRO A 664 8.04 35.16 8.71
N ASP A 665 8.88 34.43 8.00
CA ASP A 665 9.87 33.54 8.61
C ASP A 665 11.25 34.24 8.70
N LEU A 666 12.24 33.51 9.20
CA LEU A 666 13.60 34.01 9.32
C LEU A 666 14.19 34.42 7.96
N ILE A 667 13.80 33.76 6.86
CA ILE A 667 14.29 34.05 5.51
C ILE A 667 13.62 35.31 4.96
N SER A 668 12.31 35.49 5.18
CA SER A 668 11.57 36.70 4.79
C SER A 668 12.25 37.94 5.37
N LEU A 669 12.51 37.92 6.68
CA LEU A 669 13.09 39.05 7.42
C LEU A 669 14.56 39.28 7.04
N GLY A 670 15.32 38.21 6.78
CA GLY A 670 16.68 38.31 6.22
C GLY A 670 16.72 38.97 4.85
N ASN A 671 15.78 38.64 3.95
CA ASN A 671 15.69 39.28 2.64
C ASN A 671 15.30 40.76 2.75
N VAL A 672 14.44 41.14 3.69
CA VAL A 672 14.11 42.55 3.97
C VAL A 672 15.35 43.33 4.44
N LEU A 673 16.13 42.78 5.38
CA LEU A 673 17.38 43.40 5.82
C LEU A 673 18.39 43.53 4.67
N THR A 674 18.44 42.54 3.78
CA THR A 674 19.26 42.60 2.56
C THR A 674 18.83 43.75 1.66
N ALA A 675 17.51 43.91 1.43
CA ALA A 675 16.96 45.02 0.66
C ALA A 675 17.31 46.38 1.28
N CYS A 676 17.16 46.52 2.60
CA CYS A 676 17.55 47.74 3.32
C CYS A 676 19.04 48.03 3.16
N CYS A 677 19.89 47.00 3.21
CA CYS A 677 21.34 47.14 3.05
C CYS A 677 21.74 47.63 1.66
N HIS A 678 21.08 47.14 0.61
CA HIS A 678 21.30 47.59 -0.76
C HIS A 678 20.70 48.97 -1.05
N ALA A 679 19.54 49.30 -0.47
CA ALA A 679 18.87 50.58 -0.63
C ALA A 679 19.41 51.70 0.29
N GLY A 680 20.19 51.36 1.32
CA GLY A 680 20.73 52.31 2.30
C GLY A 680 19.72 52.81 3.34
N LEU A 681 18.69 52.01 3.62
CA LEU A 681 17.58 52.35 4.54
C LEU A 681 17.90 51.90 5.98
N VAL A 682 18.67 52.72 6.69
CA VAL A 682 19.21 52.39 8.03
C VAL A 682 18.10 52.32 9.08
N ASP A 683 17.17 53.26 9.08
CA ASP A 683 16.12 53.36 10.10
C ASP A 683 15.13 52.17 9.97
N GLU A 684 14.75 51.84 8.74
CA GLU A 684 13.90 50.69 8.44
C GLU A 684 14.58 49.35 8.77
N ALA A 685 15.90 49.25 8.60
CA ALA A 685 16.65 48.06 9.00
C ALA A 685 16.60 47.83 10.52
N TYR A 686 16.72 48.89 11.34
CA TYR A 686 16.57 48.79 12.79
C TYR A 686 15.16 48.33 13.19
N ILE A 687 14.12 48.94 12.61
CA ILE A 687 12.73 48.55 12.87
C ILE A 687 12.50 47.07 12.55
N CYS A 688 13.02 46.60 11.42
CA CYS A 688 12.93 45.20 11.02
C CYS A 688 13.69 44.29 11.99
N PHE A 689 14.92 44.66 12.37
CA PHE A 689 15.76 43.87 13.26
C PHE A 689 15.16 43.72 14.67
N ASP A 690 14.59 44.80 15.22
CA ASP A 690 13.89 44.75 16.51
C ASP A 690 12.62 43.90 16.43
N ALA A 691 11.88 43.98 15.32
CA ALA A 691 10.68 43.18 15.11
C ALA A 691 10.96 41.66 15.09
N ILE A 692 12.13 41.22 14.60
CA ILE A 692 12.56 39.80 14.63
C ILE A 692 12.44 39.24 16.06
N VAL A 693 12.91 40.00 17.05
CA VAL A 693 12.96 39.58 18.45
C VAL A 693 11.64 39.89 19.16
N GLU A 694 11.14 41.11 19.05
CA GLU A 694 10.01 41.59 19.87
C GLU A 694 8.65 41.12 19.38
N VAL A 695 8.45 41.05 18.05
CA VAL A 695 7.15 40.73 17.44
C VAL A 695 7.06 39.25 17.10
N TYR A 696 8.11 38.71 16.48
CA TYR A 696 8.11 37.33 16.00
C TYR A 696 8.73 36.34 16.99
N GLY A 697 9.45 36.82 18.02
CA GLY A 697 10.09 35.95 19.02
C GLY A 697 11.19 35.07 18.44
N ILE A 698 11.78 35.46 17.31
CA ILE A 698 12.77 34.69 16.58
C ILE A 698 14.18 35.10 17.06
N ILE A 699 15.07 34.11 17.21
CA ILE A 699 16.48 34.38 17.53
C ILE A 699 17.19 34.77 16.22
N PRO A 700 17.78 35.97 16.10
CA PRO A 700 18.46 36.40 14.88
C PRO A 700 19.66 35.51 14.57
N ALA A 701 19.74 34.99 13.33
CA ALA A 701 20.92 34.26 12.84
C ALA A 701 22.08 35.21 12.48
N THR A 702 23.30 34.68 12.38
CA THR A 702 24.53 35.40 12.03
C THR A 702 24.40 36.22 10.74
N SER A 703 23.60 35.75 9.77
CA SER A 703 23.30 36.46 8.53
C SER A 703 22.61 37.82 8.76
N HIS A 704 21.67 37.91 9.70
CA HIS A 704 20.98 39.16 10.03
C HIS A 704 21.92 40.17 10.67
N PHE A 705 22.79 39.71 11.57
CA PHE A 705 23.85 40.53 12.13
C PHE A 705 24.81 41.01 11.04
N THR A 706 25.16 40.15 10.08
CA THR A 706 26.02 40.51 8.94
C THR A 706 25.38 41.61 8.09
N CYS A 707 24.08 41.51 7.77
CA CYS A 707 23.36 42.56 7.06
C CYS A 707 23.32 43.88 7.84
N MET A 708 23.10 43.82 9.15
CA MET A 708 23.12 45.02 10.01
C MET A 708 24.53 45.64 10.11
N VAL A 709 25.58 44.83 10.16
CA VAL A 709 26.96 45.30 10.16
C VAL A 709 27.31 45.93 8.80
N ASP A 710 26.91 45.33 7.68
CA ASP A 710 27.13 45.88 6.33
C ASP A 710 26.41 47.21 6.14
N ILE A 711 25.12 47.32 6.51
CA ILE A 711 24.38 48.59 6.36
C ILE A 711 24.95 49.71 7.23
N LEU A 712 25.31 49.43 8.48
CA LEU A 712 25.92 50.41 9.38
C LEU A 712 27.32 50.83 8.91
N GLY A 713 28.10 49.86 8.43
CA GLY A 713 29.40 50.10 7.79
C GLY A 713 29.27 50.99 6.55
N ARG A 714 28.30 50.72 5.66
CA ARG A 714 28.03 51.55 4.47
C ARG A 714 27.55 52.95 4.82
N ALA A 715 26.86 53.12 5.94
CA ALA A 715 26.34 54.39 6.45
C ALA A 715 27.38 55.23 7.23
N GLY A 716 28.56 54.66 7.52
CA GLY A 716 29.63 55.35 8.24
C GLY A 716 29.49 55.32 9.77
N GLN A 717 28.62 54.45 10.29
CA GLN A 717 28.46 54.22 11.73
C GLN A 717 29.42 53.10 12.21
N GLU A 718 30.72 53.29 12.00
CA GLU A 718 31.74 52.26 12.21
C GLU A 718 31.84 51.76 13.66
N ASP A 719 31.72 52.65 14.65
CA ASP A 719 31.76 52.30 16.07
C ASP A 719 30.58 51.39 16.46
N THR A 720 29.39 51.69 15.94
CA THR A 720 28.18 50.89 16.17
C THR A 720 28.27 49.54 15.47
N ALA A 721 28.76 49.51 14.22
CA ALA A 721 28.97 48.27 13.47
C ALA A 721 29.98 47.33 14.16
N THR A 722 31.07 47.88 14.67
CA THR A 722 32.10 47.14 15.41
C THR A 722 31.54 46.61 16.73
N THR A 723 30.78 47.44 17.45
CA THR A 723 30.12 47.02 18.69
C THR A 723 29.15 45.87 18.42
N LEU A 724 28.32 45.97 17.38
CA LEU A 724 27.37 44.93 17.02
C LEU A 724 28.06 43.60 16.65
N ALA A 725 29.19 43.67 15.93
CA ALA A 725 30.01 42.50 15.59
C ALA A 725 30.60 41.80 16.83
N THR A 726 30.86 42.52 17.92
CA THR A 726 31.35 41.92 19.18
C THR A 726 30.26 41.29 20.06
N VAL A 727 28.99 41.64 19.82
CA VAL A 727 27.84 41.16 20.60
C VAL A 727 27.23 39.87 20.01
N VAL A 728 27.71 39.44 18.84
CA VAL A 728 27.21 38.24 18.15
C VAL A 728 27.44 36.99 19.01
N PRO A 729 26.43 36.08 19.15
CA PRO A 729 26.55 34.88 19.97
C PRO A 729 27.61 33.86 19.49
N VAL A 730 28.13 34.02 18.28
CA VAL A 730 29.15 33.20 17.62
C VAL A 730 30.25 34.13 17.12
N GLN A 731 31.51 33.64 17.03
CA GLN A 731 32.62 34.39 16.44
C GLN A 731 32.22 34.96 15.06
N PRO A 732 32.63 36.20 14.72
CA PRO A 732 32.32 36.81 13.43
C PRO A 732 32.79 35.90 12.29
N ASP A 733 31.91 35.63 11.33
CA ASP A 733 32.27 34.85 10.14
C ASP A 733 33.03 35.71 9.11
N ILE A 734 33.62 35.05 8.11
CA ILE A 734 34.40 35.70 7.05
C ILE A 734 33.56 36.77 6.33
N THR A 735 32.25 36.54 6.16
CA THR A 735 31.31 37.47 5.52
C THR A 735 31.08 38.75 6.32
N MET A 736 30.97 38.67 7.65
CA MET A 736 30.82 39.84 8.52
C MET A 736 32.11 40.66 8.60
N LEU A 737 33.26 39.98 8.68
CA LEU A 737 34.57 40.63 8.70
C LEU A 737 34.89 41.30 7.36
N SER A 738 34.58 40.66 6.24
CA SER A 738 34.74 41.27 4.91
C SER A 738 33.82 42.47 4.69
N ALA A 739 32.59 42.46 5.21
CA ALA A 739 31.71 43.62 5.22
C ALA A 739 32.29 44.80 6.01
N LEU A 740 32.84 44.55 7.20
CA LEU A 740 33.55 45.58 7.99
C LEU A 740 34.81 46.10 7.27
N LEU A 741 35.57 45.22 6.61
CA LEU A 741 36.75 45.63 5.83
C LEU A 741 36.34 46.51 4.64
N ALA A 742 35.23 46.19 3.97
CA ALA A 742 34.68 47.01 2.89
C ALA A 742 34.19 48.38 3.40
N ALA A 743 33.62 48.45 4.60
CA ALA A 743 33.29 49.71 5.26
C ALA A 743 34.55 50.54 5.54
N CYS A 744 35.60 49.93 6.10
CA CYS A 744 36.89 50.59 6.35
C CYS A 744 37.51 51.15 5.05
N LYS A 745 37.36 50.45 3.92
CA LYS A 745 37.77 50.93 2.58
C LYS A 745 37.01 52.18 2.15
N LYS A 746 35.72 52.24 2.42
CA LYS A 746 34.85 53.34 2.01
C LYS A 746 35.11 54.62 2.80
N TRP A 747 35.40 54.50 4.10
CA TRP A 747 35.57 55.63 5.02
C TRP A 747 37.02 55.89 5.45
N SER A 748 37.97 55.14 4.90
CA SER A 748 39.42 55.26 5.13
C SER A 748 39.87 55.02 6.58
N ASN A 749 39.23 54.09 7.30
CA ASN A 749 39.62 53.70 8.66
C ASN A 749 40.74 52.64 8.66
N ILE A 750 41.98 53.09 8.68
CA ILE A 750 43.17 52.22 8.59
C ILE A 750 43.35 51.31 9.82
N GLN A 751 43.08 51.83 11.02
CA GLN A 751 43.37 51.12 12.26
C GLN A 751 42.45 49.91 12.45
N LEU A 752 41.16 50.08 12.17
CA LEU A 752 40.18 49.00 12.20
C LEU A 752 40.40 48.03 11.03
N GLY A 753 40.69 48.54 9.83
CA GLY A 753 40.97 47.74 8.65
C GLY A 753 42.15 46.77 8.83
N LEU A 754 43.24 47.21 9.47
CA LEU A 754 44.40 46.36 9.80
C LEU A 754 44.03 45.21 10.74
N GLN A 755 43.27 45.49 11.80
CA GLN A 755 42.87 44.48 12.78
C GLN A 755 42.00 43.39 12.16
N ILE A 756 41.08 43.77 11.28
CA ILE A 756 40.19 42.85 10.58
C ILE A 756 40.96 42.05 9.53
N PHE A 757 41.87 42.70 8.80
CA PHE A 757 42.70 42.04 7.79
C PHE A 757 43.60 40.96 8.41
N ASP A 758 44.26 41.24 9.53
CA ASP A 758 45.06 40.25 10.26
C ASP A 758 44.20 39.08 10.77
N HIS A 759 42.95 39.34 11.15
CA HIS A 759 42.01 38.29 11.57
C HIS A 759 41.56 37.41 10.40
N LEU A 760 41.27 38.02 9.24
CA LEU A 760 40.88 37.32 8.02
C LEU A 760 42.02 36.45 7.45
N LEU A 761 43.28 36.92 7.51
CA LEU A 761 44.45 36.12 7.12
C LEU A 761 44.68 34.89 8.01
N GLY A 762 44.22 34.92 9.26
CA GLY A 762 44.23 33.75 10.14
C GLY A 762 43.19 32.69 9.78
N LEU A 763 42.17 33.06 8.99
CA LEU A 763 41.06 32.19 8.58
C LEU A 763 41.22 31.68 7.14
N ASP A 764 41.67 32.53 6.20
CA ASP A 764 41.95 32.16 4.81
C ASP A 764 43.11 33.01 4.24
N ASP A 765 44.25 32.37 3.98
CA ASP A 765 45.48 33.03 3.50
C ASP A 765 45.57 33.16 1.97
N LYS A 766 44.59 32.64 1.22
CA LYS A 766 44.61 32.58 -0.25
C LYS A 766 43.73 33.61 -0.95
N GLU A 767 42.93 34.36 -0.21
CA GLU A 767 41.95 35.27 -0.81
C GLU A 767 42.61 36.57 -1.31
N SER A 768 42.87 36.66 -2.62
CA SER A 768 43.47 37.86 -3.25
C SER A 768 42.63 39.14 -3.11
N SER A 769 41.32 39.00 -2.88
CA SER A 769 40.34 40.08 -2.67
C SER A 769 40.68 40.92 -1.44
N LEU A 770 41.16 40.28 -0.35
CA LEU A 770 41.51 40.91 0.91
C LEU A 770 42.69 41.86 0.77
N TYR A 771 43.74 41.42 0.07
CA TYR A 771 44.94 42.22 -0.20
C TYR A 771 44.62 43.45 -1.05
N VAL A 772 43.77 43.29 -2.08
CA VAL A 772 43.29 44.40 -2.92
C VAL A 772 42.45 45.37 -2.11
N CYS A 773 41.62 44.89 -1.18
CA CYS A 773 40.82 45.75 -0.32
C CYS A 773 41.70 46.59 0.62
N MET A 774 42.72 45.97 1.23
CA MET A 774 43.67 46.65 2.11
C MET A 774 44.52 47.69 1.37
N TYR A 775 45.01 47.37 0.17
CA TYR A 775 45.71 48.34 -0.68
C TYR A 775 44.84 49.58 -0.98
N ASN A 776 43.56 49.38 -1.27
CA ASN A 776 42.63 50.49 -1.54
C ASN A 776 42.35 51.34 -0.30
N ILE A 777 42.34 50.76 0.91
CA ILE A 777 42.22 51.52 2.18
C ILE A 777 43.40 52.50 2.30
N TYR A 778 44.64 52.03 2.08
CA TYR A 778 45.83 52.89 2.12
C TYR A 778 45.81 53.98 1.05
N ALA A 779 45.43 53.62 -0.18
CA ALA A 779 45.34 54.57 -1.28
C ALA A 779 44.30 55.68 -1.04
N ASN A 780 43.15 55.35 -0.44
CA ASN A 780 42.09 56.32 -0.11
C ASN A 780 42.42 57.24 1.08
N ALA A 781 43.46 56.91 1.86
CA ALA A 781 43.89 57.70 3.00
C ALA A 781 45.04 58.68 2.67
N ASP A 782 45.42 58.82 1.39
CA ASP A 782 46.56 59.62 0.91
C ASP A 782 47.91 59.26 1.57
N ILE A 783 48.06 58.03 2.06
CA ILE A 783 49.32 57.52 2.62
C ILE A 783 50.04 56.74 1.51
N TYR A 784 50.84 57.44 0.71
CA TYR A 784 51.84 56.80 -0.15
C TYR A 784 53.09 56.53 0.69
N GLU A 785 53.15 55.38 1.37
CA GLU A 785 54.43 54.84 1.84
C GLU A 785 54.80 53.56 1.08
N HIS A 786 56.09 53.49 0.78
CA HIS A 786 56.79 52.63 -0.18
C HIS A 786 56.81 51.14 0.14
#